data_AF-A0AAV6GBK0-F1
#
_entry.id   AF-A0AAV6GBK0-F1
#
_cell.length_a   1.000
_cell.length_b   1.000
_cell.length_c   1.000
_cell.angle_alpha   90.00
_cell.angle_beta   90.00
_cell.angle_gamma   90.00
#
_symmetry.space_group_name_H-M   'P 1'
#
loop_
_entity.id
_entity.type
_entity.pdbx_description
1 polymer ?
#
loop_
_entity_poly.entity_id
_entity_poly.type
_entity_poly.pdbx_seq_one_letter_code
_entity_poly.pdbx_strand_id
1 'polypeptide(L)'
;MTLAHILVITLIGTCVSFCAAQETVCTQEAGADIVFLVDGSWSIGKENFQRIRDFLYTLVDSFSVSPNQVRIGLAQFSQDPRTEFLLNTYQDKQDILSYIRKLPYKGGGTMTGLGLDFILKEQFTEQAGSRARQGVPQIAIVITDGESQDDVEPHADDLRRRGIILYAIGIKDADAEQLRKIGNEPHDQHVYSVSDFSALQGISQNIVQVLCTTVEEAKRQITEEFQEFADVFFLVDSSMKPPQFQLMRTILTRLANQLNVNIDQNRMGLAQFSDDTKVEFLLNGYKTKEEILAHLKRFRLKSGGARNIGAALEYTRTHFLTPKAGARLYPGFRQYLILMSSGKSDDSVLRQSQIFEDQSINVITVGVGNADLEEMQIIATDPSMSKTVEKTVGQTPQDIKNIIESMDTFSVTDECLSATVADIVFIVDQSSTAGSEQFNLVRNFLFRIVAGLDIGSDKVRVGVVLYSDTPKAEMYLNTYNSKQDILYHIRRLPYKNSATANTGEALEFVKNDVFTQRRGSRHQYGVPQTAVVITTGNSTDDVSQGARKLRLSGVKIFTVGGVNSNRTALLQIASDPSRTFVFTVEDLANLNTIQRNLRATFCHETEQRDHPVQLVTAGAPDSRSSGIPFRGAGIPFLRSAILKQGCRKTEEADIYFLIDESGSIYEKEFQMMKKFILEFLLTFHIGPNQVRVGLVKFANEPIPEFDLTETKDRAALDKAVDKVYLDGGGTNIGLALKYMEPRFQAAVANRPGPDIPRILILITDGKSDDLVEEPAKVLREQGVIIYTIGVRGADEKQLEDISGDPLNVFPVNDFDGLFRIKDRIVQNMCSKAACKDMKADVLMLVESSSLVVPAEFLRIKFFIESLMKQSVIGPDALHMGIVEYSTQPHTVFPLSYEEAEMHKKIEDMPHLGGGTETGKALQYVSQFFDRSMGGRPGVLQILIVISEGKSQDDVADAASMLKRKGVIIYAIGIGSANKNQMDTIGTHVFLRRNLAPDELQSVSQDIMFDICHFKQGCEIDFADIIFLVDGSQSVSYEQFQIMKHLMSSIVNSSSVGENAVRIGGIVYSTEPEIKFALNEYNTNKELRQVISELKPLGGDTYTSKALSYSLDYFSEFSGGRNELVHKFLIVMTNGEARDAGELKNTAAKLREKGIRIFGIGVQQDENKQLPNQLLTMADDPNRVFYVDNLNALGTADRNISEEICKD
;
A
#
# COMPACT_ATOMS: atom_id res chain seq x y z
N MET A 1 18.82 -47.63 -77.89
CA MET A 1 19.54 -46.42 -77.44
C MET A 1 18.71 -45.54 -76.50
N THR A 2 17.83 -46.10 -75.66
CA THR A 2 16.84 -45.29 -74.88
C THR A 2 16.46 -45.89 -73.52
N LEU A 3 17.38 -46.64 -72.89
CA LEU A 3 17.22 -47.08 -71.49
C LEU A 3 18.47 -46.83 -70.62
N ALA A 4 19.67 -46.76 -71.19
CA ALA A 4 20.90 -46.53 -70.44
C ALA A 4 21.13 -45.05 -70.03
N HIS A 5 20.45 -44.08 -70.65
CA HIS A 5 20.57 -42.65 -70.28
C HIS A 5 19.57 -42.22 -69.19
N ILE A 6 18.49 -42.96 -68.96
CA ILE A 6 17.50 -42.62 -67.92
C ILE A 6 17.93 -43.17 -66.55
N LEU A 7 18.69 -44.28 -66.52
CA LEU A 7 19.20 -44.86 -65.28
C LEU A 7 20.39 -44.08 -64.66
N VAL A 8 21.20 -43.39 -65.48
CA VAL A 8 22.34 -42.61 -65.00
C VAL A 8 21.92 -41.24 -64.44
N ILE A 9 20.82 -40.66 -64.95
CA ILE A 9 20.29 -39.39 -64.45
C ILE A 9 19.48 -39.57 -63.15
N THR A 10 18.86 -40.74 -62.94
CA THR A 10 18.17 -41.05 -61.68
C THR A 10 19.10 -41.46 -60.54
N LEU A 11 20.27 -42.07 -60.83
CA LEU A 11 21.29 -42.40 -59.82
C LEU A 11 22.18 -41.21 -59.42
N ILE A 12 22.32 -40.18 -60.27
CA ILE A 12 23.00 -38.93 -59.89
C ILE A 12 22.03 -37.97 -59.16
N GLY A 13 20.73 -38.03 -59.45
CA GLY A 13 19.71 -37.23 -58.76
C GLY A 13 19.44 -37.65 -57.30
N THR A 14 19.57 -38.93 -56.95
CA THR A 14 19.37 -39.40 -55.58
C THR A 14 20.65 -39.40 -54.74
N CYS A 15 21.82 -39.20 -55.34
CA CYS A 15 23.07 -39.05 -54.59
C CYS A 15 23.34 -37.58 -54.18
N VAL A 16 22.71 -36.61 -54.84
CA VAL A 16 22.82 -35.17 -54.48
C VAL A 16 21.82 -34.75 -53.39
N SER A 17 20.83 -35.58 -53.05
CA SER A 17 19.93 -35.34 -51.89
C SER A 17 20.28 -36.13 -50.63
N PHE A 18 21.36 -36.92 -50.62
CA PHE A 18 21.80 -37.66 -49.43
C PHE A 18 23.31 -37.53 -49.11
N CYS A 19 24.02 -36.62 -49.78
CA CYS A 19 25.42 -36.34 -49.50
C CYS A 19 25.71 -34.83 -49.41
N ALA A 20 24.84 -34.10 -48.71
CA ALA A 20 25.22 -32.88 -48.02
C ALA A 20 25.36 -33.24 -46.53
N ALA A 21 26.37 -34.05 -46.19
CA ALA A 21 26.95 -33.98 -44.86
C ALA A 21 27.66 -32.62 -44.82
N GLN A 22 26.89 -31.64 -44.37
CA GLN A 22 27.23 -30.24 -44.31
C GLN A 22 28.50 -30.09 -43.46
N GLU A 23 29.54 -29.45 -43.99
CA GLU A 23 30.52 -28.78 -43.14
C GLU A 23 29.72 -27.82 -42.25
N THR A 24 29.54 -28.18 -40.98
CA THR A 24 28.88 -27.35 -39.98
C THR A 24 29.80 -26.20 -39.61
N VAL A 25 29.80 -25.17 -40.44
CA VAL A 25 30.32 -23.84 -40.10
C VAL A 25 29.21 -23.14 -39.31
N CYS A 26 29.45 -22.74 -38.05
CA CYS A 26 28.51 -21.89 -37.30
C CYS A 26 28.10 -20.72 -38.23
N THR A 27 26.80 -20.49 -38.42
CA THR A 27 26.34 -19.46 -39.37
C THR A 27 26.96 -18.10 -39.04
N GLN A 28 27.47 -17.40 -40.07
CA GLN A 28 28.33 -16.20 -39.99
C GLN A 28 27.70 -14.97 -39.29
N GLU A 29 26.50 -15.08 -38.71
CA GLU A 29 25.73 -13.96 -38.16
C GLU A 29 25.41 -14.11 -36.66
N ALA A 30 25.82 -15.19 -35.97
CA ALA A 30 25.52 -15.38 -34.55
C ALA A 30 26.74 -15.09 -33.66
N GLY A 31 26.59 -14.15 -32.71
CA GLY A 31 27.65 -13.77 -31.76
C GLY A 31 27.43 -14.39 -30.38
N ALA A 32 28.50 -14.78 -29.70
CA ALA A 32 28.50 -15.30 -28.34
C ALA A 32 29.76 -14.86 -27.59
N ASP A 33 29.69 -14.81 -26.26
CA ASP A 33 30.86 -14.60 -25.42
C ASP A 33 31.20 -15.92 -24.71
N ILE A 34 32.34 -16.49 -25.07
CA ILE A 34 32.77 -17.82 -24.62
C ILE A 34 34.00 -17.66 -23.73
N VAL A 35 33.92 -18.14 -22.49
CA VAL A 35 35.07 -18.17 -21.57
C VAL A 35 35.46 -19.62 -21.32
N PHE A 36 36.71 -19.95 -21.65
CA PHE A 36 37.31 -21.23 -21.29
C PHE A 36 37.93 -21.14 -19.91
N LEU A 37 37.48 -21.99 -18.98
CA LEU A 37 38.09 -22.18 -17.67
C LEU A 37 38.84 -23.50 -17.67
N VAL A 38 40.17 -23.42 -17.69
CA VAL A 38 41.04 -24.56 -17.97
C VAL A 38 41.83 -24.94 -16.73
N ASP A 39 41.72 -26.21 -16.34
CA ASP A 39 42.51 -26.77 -15.27
C ASP A 39 43.98 -26.86 -15.67
N GLY A 40 44.84 -26.30 -14.81
CA GLY A 40 46.30 -26.31 -14.93
C GLY A 40 46.98 -27.00 -13.75
N SER A 41 46.27 -27.83 -12.99
CA SER A 41 46.75 -28.55 -11.81
C SER A 41 47.84 -29.59 -12.10
N TRP A 42 48.52 -30.06 -11.05
CA TRP A 42 49.62 -31.02 -11.17
C TRP A 42 49.20 -32.40 -11.71
N SER A 43 47.94 -32.81 -11.55
CA SER A 43 47.40 -34.11 -12.00
C SER A 43 47.46 -34.27 -13.52
N ILE A 44 47.32 -33.17 -14.26
CA ILE A 44 47.30 -33.17 -15.71
C ILE A 44 48.70 -33.51 -16.26
N GLY A 45 49.73 -32.79 -15.82
CA GLY A 45 51.09 -32.94 -16.33
C GLY A 45 51.32 -32.26 -17.69
N LYS A 46 52.59 -31.91 -17.99
CA LYS A 46 52.95 -31.09 -19.16
C LYS A 46 52.57 -31.70 -20.51
N GLU A 47 52.66 -33.03 -20.65
CA GLU A 47 52.35 -33.72 -21.90
C GLU A 47 50.85 -33.72 -22.19
N ASN A 48 50.02 -34.00 -21.18
CA ASN A 48 48.57 -33.95 -21.34
C ASN A 48 48.06 -32.50 -21.48
N PHE A 49 48.71 -31.54 -20.84
CA PHE A 49 48.38 -30.13 -21.03
C PHE A 49 48.61 -29.65 -22.48
N GLN A 50 49.57 -30.25 -23.20
CA GLN A 50 49.70 -30.01 -24.64
C GLN A 50 48.45 -30.47 -25.41
N ARG A 51 47.80 -31.57 -25.00
CA ARG A 51 46.58 -32.06 -25.63
C ARG A 51 45.37 -31.15 -25.34
N ILE A 52 45.30 -30.58 -24.13
CA ILE A 52 44.32 -29.52 -23.82
C ILE A 52 44.54 -28.30 -24.71
N ARG A 53 45.80 -27.90 -24.93
CA ARG A 53 46.12 -26.78 -25.85
C ARG A 53 45.67 -27.06 -27.28
N ASP A 54 45.90 -28.28 -27.77
CA ASP A 54 45.49 -28.69 -29.12
C ASP A 54 43.95 -28.74 -29.24
N PHE A 55 43.27 -29.17 -28.17
CA PHE A 55 41.80 -29.18 -28.08
C PHE A 55 41.22 -27.75 -28.10
N LEU A 56 41.73 -26.85 -27.25
CA LEU A 56 41.34 -25.43 -27.25
C LEU A 56 41.60 -24.78 -28.60
N TYR A 57 42.74 -25.08 -29.23
CA TYR A 57 43.06 -24.58 -30.57
C TYR A 57 41.98 -25.01 -31.58
N THR A 58 41.56 -26.27 -31.53
CA THR A 58 40.56 -26.84 -32.45
C THR A 58 39.18 -26.21 -32.25
N LEU A 59 38.77 -25.99 -31.01
CA LEU A 59 37.51 -25.30 -30.71
C LEU A 59 37.53 -23.85 -31.19
N VAL A 60 38.59 -23.10 -30.86
CA VAL A 60 38.73 -21.69 -31.26
C VAL A 60 38.82 -21.51 -32.77
N ASP A 61 39.54 -22.39 -33.47
CA ASP A 61 39.70 -22.32 -34.93
C ASP A 61 38.36 -22.47 -35.66
N SER A 62 37.47 -23.27 -35.07
CA SER A 62 36.11 -23.54 -35.56
C SER A 62 35.15 -22.33 -35.41
N PHE A 63 35.46 -21.37 -34.55
CA PHE A 63 34.62 -20.17 -34.34
C PHE A 63 35.01 -18.99 -35.24
N SER A 64 34.02 -18.20 -35.64
CA SER A 64 34.21 -16.90 -36.30
C SER A 64 34.41 -15.81 -35.25
N VAL A 65 35.66 -15.56 -34.87
CA VAL A 65 36.03 -14.59 -33.83
C VAL A 65 36.16 -13.18 -34.42
N SER A 66 35.36 -12.25 -33.89
CA SER A 66 35.47 -10.81 -34.18
C SER A 66 34.72 -10.00 -33.12
N PRO A 67 34.94 -8.66 -33.01
CA PRO A 67 34.24 -7.83 -32.03
C PRO A 67 32.71 -7.89 -32.11
N ASN A 68 32.15 -8.22 -33.28
CA ASN A 68 30.71 -8.29 -33.55
C ASN A 68 30.17 -9.73 -33.66
N GLN A 69 31.02 -10.76 -33.64
CA GLN A 69 30.63 -12.18 -33.69
C GLN A 69 30.99 -12.88 -32.38
N VAL A 70 31.85 -13.91 -32.38
CA VAL A 70 32.26 -14.61 -31.16
C VAL A 70 33.42 -13.86 -30.49
N ARG A 71 33.33 -13.64 -29.17
CA ARG A 71 34.44 -13.18 -28.32
C ARG A 71 34.88 -14.32 -27.43
N ILE A 72 36.18 -14.44 -27.21
CA ILE A 72 36.76 -15.54 -26.44
C ILE A 72 37.62 -14.99 -25.31
N GLY A 73 37.33 -15.45 -24.10
CA GLY A 73 38.15 -15.26 -22.91
C GLY A 73 38.77 -16.60 -22.49
N LEU A 74 39.91 -16.54 -21.82
CA LEU A 74 40.60 -17.71 -21.31
C LEU A 74 41.12 -17.42 -19.90
N ALA A 75 40.71 -18.27 -18.96
CA ALA A 75 41.22 -18.30 -17.61
C ALA A 75 41.75 -19.70 -17.30
N GLN A 76 42.81 -19.75 -16.49
CA GLN A 76 43.39 -20.99 -16.01
C GLN A 76 43.27 -21.07 -14.50
N PHE A 77 42.92 -22.24 -13.96
CA PHE A 77 42.84 -22.45 -12.52
C PHE A 77 43.71 -23.63 -12.06
N SER A 78 44.21 -23.53 -10.83
CA SER A 78 44.82 -24.64 -10.10
C SER A 78 44.58 -24.42 -8.60
N GLN A 79 45.61 -24.10 -7.81
CA GLN A 79 45.46 -23.63 -6.43
C GLN A 79 44.83 -22.22 -6.39
N ASP A 80 45.10 -21.42 -7.42
CA ASP A 80 44.61 -20.06 -7.60
C ASP A 80 44.25 -19.83 -9.09
N PRO A 81 43.15 -19.14 -9.41
CA PRO A 81 42.79 -18.81 -10.78
C PRO A 81 43.57 -17.60 -11.31
N ARG A 82 43.81 -17.56 -12.61
CA ARG A 82 44.38 -16.39 -13.31
C ARG A 82 43.75 -16.18 -14.69
N THR A 83 43.68 -14.92 -15.09
CA THR A 83 43.32 -14.54 -16.45
C THR A 83 44.51 -14.72 -17.39
N GLU A 84 44.31 -15.42 -18.50
CA GLU A 84 45.27 -15.46 -19.61
C GLU A 84 44.96 -14.32 -20.59
N PHE A 85 43.69 -14.15 -20.94
CA PHE A 85 43.16 -12.96 -21.65
C PHE A 85 41.64 -12.82 -21.46
N LEU A 86 41.14 -11.58 -21.57
CA LEU A 86 39.72 -11.21 -21.43
C LEU A 86 38.98 -11.26 -22.78
N LEU A 87 37.64 -11.23 -22.75
CA LEU A 87 36.78 -11.25 -23.93
C LEU A 87 37.05 -10.10 -24.93
N ASN A 88 37.53 -8.95 -24.46
CA ASN A 88 37.90 -7.79 -25.29
C ASN A 88 39.40 -7.67 -25.59
N THR A 89 40.24 -8.63 -25.17
CA THR A 89 41.70 -8.52 -25.33
C THR A 89 42.13 -8.68 -26.78
N TYR A 90 41.62 -9.71 -27.45
CA TYR A 90 41.95 -10.01 -28.85
C TYR A 90 40.73 -9.79 -29.74
N GLN A 91 40.96 -9.18 -30.91
CA GLN A 91 39.91 -8.92 -31.90
C GLN A 91 40.03 -9.83 -33.12
N ASP A 92 41.17 -10.52 -33.29
CA ASP A 92 41.46 -11.42 -34.39
C ASP A 92 41.72 -12.85 -33.89
N LYS A 93 41.19 -13.84 -34.62
CA LYS A 93 41.32 -15.26 -34.31
C LYS A 93 42.78 -15.71 -34.23
N GLN A 94 43.64 -15.22 -35.13
CA GLN A 94 45.03 -15.65 -35.22
C GLN A 94 45.86 -15.25 -34.00
N ASP A 95 45.51 -14.14 -33.34
CA ASP A 95 46.18 -13.71 -32.11
C ASP A 95 45.84 -14.68 -30.96
N ILE A 96 44.58 -15.08 -30.85
CA ILE A 96 44.12 -16.07 -29.86
C ILE A 96 44.79 -17.42 -30.10
N LEU A 97 44.78 -17.91 -31.34
CA LEU A 97 45.41 -19.18 -31.72
C LEU A 97 46.92 -19.16 -31.47
N SER A 98 47.58 -18.02 -31.72
CA SER A 98 49.00 -17.83 -31.43
C SER A 98 49.33 -17.85 -29.94
N TYR A 99 48.43 -17.30 -29.11
CA TYR A 99 48.54 -17.36 -27.66
C TYR A 99 48.34 -18.79 -27.12
N ILE A 100 47.29 -19.49 -27.57
CA ILE A 100 46.99 -20.87 -27.15
C ILE A 100 48.16 -21.81 -27.46
N ARG A 101 48.85 -21.61 -28.59
CA ARG A 101 50.08 -22.35 -28.96
C ARG A 101 51.27 -22.12 -28.02
N LYS A 102 51.19 -21.18 -27.09
CA LYS A 102 52.25 -20.88 -26.10
C LYS A 102 51.73 -20.84 -24.67
N LEU A 103 50.47 -21.25 -24.46
CA LEU A 103 49.79 -21.21 -23.16
C LEU A 103 50.63 -21.92 -22.08
N PRO A 104 51.07 -21.20 -21.02
CA PRO A 104 51.89 -21.79 -19.98
C PRO A 104 51.11 -22.76 -19.09
N TYR A 105 51.73 -23.89 -18.75
CA TYR A 105 51.23 -24.83 -17.76
C TYR A 105 51.52 -24.31 -16.33
N LYS A 106 50.50 -24.30 -15.46
CA LYS A 106 50.58 -23.65 -14.13
C LYS A 106 51.14 -24.55 -13.02
N GLY A 107 50.62 -25.76 -12.88
CA GLY A 107 50.80 -26.60 -11.68
C GLY A 107 50.01 -26.06 -10.46
N GLY A 108 49.74 -26.93 -9.48
CA GLY A 108 49.03 -26.59 -8.24
C GLY A 108 47.98 -27.63 -7.85
N GLY A 109 47.18 -27.34 -6.82
CA GLY A 109 45.96 -28.07 -6.49
C GLY A 109 44.83 -27.82 -7.51
N THR A 110 43.62 -28.28 -7.21
CA THR A 110 42.45 -28.19 -8.10
C THR A 110 41.30 -27.51 -7.36
N MET A 111 41.22 -26.17 -7.44
CA MET A 111 40.18 -25.34 -6.81
C MET A 111 39.19 -24.85 -7.89
N THR A 112 38.35 -25.76 -8.39
CA THR A 112 37.38 -25.52 -9.45
C THR A 112 36.29 -24.53 -9.01
N GLY A 113 35.83 -24.59 -7.75
CA GLY A 113 34.84 -23.65 -7.22
C GLY A 113 35.35 -22.21 -7.25
N LEU A 114 36.57 -21.98 -6.79
CA LEU A 114 37.25 -20.69 -6.87
C LEU A 114 37.46 -20.23 -8.32
N GLY A 115 37.73 -21.16 -9.24
CA GLY A 115 37.80 -20.88 -10.68
C GLY A 115 36.48 -20.38 -11.26
N LEU A 116 35.36 -21.00 -10.88
CA LEU A 116 34.00 -20.59 -11.29
C LEU A 116 33.65 -19.20 -10.76
N ASP A 117 33.93 -18.92 -9.48
CA ASP A 117 33.74 -17.60 -8.88
C ASP A 117 34.59 -16.53 -9.59
N PHE A 118 35.83 -16.87 -9.94
CA PHE A 118 36.75 -15.96 -10.62
C PHE A 118 36.28 -15.57 -12.02
N ILE A 119 35.83 -16.52 -12.85
CA ILE A 119 35.34 -16.18 -14.19
C ILE A 119 34.05 -15.34 -14.13
N LEU A 120 33.20 -15.56 -13.12
CA LEU A 120 32.03 -14.72 -12.91
C LEU A 120 32.40 -13.27 -12.59
N LYS A 121 33.40 -13.06 -11.72
CA LYS A 121 33.80 -11.73 -11.22
C LYS A 121 34.73 -10.97 -12.16
N GLU A 122 35.57 -11.66 -12.92
CA GLU A 122 36.65 -11.05 -13.69
C GLU A 122 36.49 -11.20 -15.22
N GLN A 123 35.85 -12.27 -15.71
CA GLN A 123 35.73 -12.53 -17.15
C GLN A 123 34.36 -12.14 -17.70
N PHE A 124 33.26 -12.51 -17.02
CA PHE A 124 31.89 -12.18 -17.42
C PHE A 124 31.44 -10.79 -16.94
N THR A 125 32.30 -9.79 -17.11
CA THR A 125 32.01 -8.39 -16.77
C THR A 125 32.02 -7.50 -18.01
N GLU A 126 31.28 -6.39 -17.96
CA GLU A 126 31.25 -5.42 -19.05
C GLU A 126 32.64 -4.82 -19.32
N GLN A 127 33.41 -4.56 -18.26
CA GLN A 127 34.80 -4.09 -18.35
C GLN A 127 35.72 -5.09 -19.05
N ALA A 128 35.48 -6.40 -18.85
CA ALA A 128 36.19 -7.48 -19.51
C ALA A 128 35.70 -7.74 -20.96
N GLY A 129 34.66 -7.06 -21.42
CA GLY A 129 34.15 -7.16 -22.77
C GLY A 129 32.93 -8.06 -22.94
N SER A 130 32.32 -8.52 -21.85
CA SER A 130 31.03 -9.22 -21.90
C SER A 130 29.95 -8.32 -22.49
N ARG A 131 29.17 -8.89 -23.40
CA ARG A 131 28.02 -8.30 -24.09
C ARG A 131 26.70 -8.87 -23.55
N ALA A 132 26.69 -9.39 -22.33
CA ALA A 132 25.46 -9.89 -21.69
C ALA A 132 24.31 -8.87 -21.74
N ARG A 133 24.62 -7.57 -21.55
CA ARG A 133 23.65 -6.46 -21.65
C ARG A 133 23.09 -6.22 -23.05
N GLN A 134 23.79 -6.67 -24.09
CA GLN A 134 23.36 -6.59 -25.48
C GLN A 134 22.55 -7.84 -25.87
N GLY A 135 22.18 -8.66 -24.89
CA GLY A 135 21.49 -9.94 -25.10
C GLY A 135 22.40 -11.05 -25.59
N VAL A 136 23.70 -10.82 -25.81
CA VAL A 136 24.60 -11.84 -26.38
C VAL A 136 24.72 -13.04 -25.42
N PRO A 137 24.57 -14.29 -25.88
CA PRO A 137 24.71 -15.49 -25.05
C PRO A 137 26.08 -15.56 -24.38
N GLN A 138 26.09 -15.88 -23.08
CA GLN A 138 27.31 -16.06 -22.29
C GLN A 138 27.51 -17.54 -22.01
N ILE A 139 28.68 -18.08 -22.34
CA ILE A 139 28.97 -19.51 -22.26
C ILE A 139 30.30 -19.72 -21.54
N ALA A 140 30.31 -20.56 -20.50
CA ALA A 140 31.55 -21.01 -19.87
C ALA A 140 31.80 -22.49 -20.16
N ILE A 141 33.03 -22.81 -20.56
CA ILE A 141 33.47 -24.19 -20.82
C ILE A 141 34.56 -24.55 -19.81
N VAL A 142 34.23 -25.46 -18.90
CA VAL A 142 35.10 -25.91 -17.81
C VAL A 142 35.77 -27.22 -18.22
N ILE A 143 37.10 -27.25 -18.22
CA ILE A 143 37.88 -28.45 -18.58
C ILE A 143 38.71 -28.85 -17.35
N THR A 144 38.49 -30.06 -16.82
CA THR A 144 39.19 -30.57 -15.63
C THR A 144 39.41 -32.09 -15.68
N ASP A 145 40.43 -32.58 -14.98
CA ASP A 145 40.82 -34.00 -14.94
C ASP A 145 40.62 -34.68 -13.57
N GLY A 146 40.07 -33.98 -12.57
CA GLY A 146 39.99 -34.49 -11.21
C GLY A 146 38.92 -33.82 -10.34
N GLU A 147 38.73 -34.38 -9.15
CA GLU A 147 37.81 -33.87 -8.13
C GLU A 147 38.32 -32.53 -7.55
N SER A 148 37.44 -31.54 -7.47
CA SER A 148 37.75 -30.25 -6.84
C SER A 148 37.98 -30.38 -5.33
N GLN A 149 38.91 -29.60 -4.81
CA GLN A 149 39.22 -29.52 -3.37
C GLN A 149 38.32 -28.52 -2.60
N ASP A 150 37.41 -27.85 -3.31
CA ASP A 150 36.41 -26.90 -2.82
C ASP A 150 35.02 -27.20 -3.41
N ASP A 151 33.97 -26.61 -2.81
CA ASP A 151 32.59 -26.82 -3.25
C ASP A 151 32.32 -26.04 -4.55
N VAL A 152 31.87 -26.75 -5.58
CA VAL A 152 31.61 -26.19 -6.92
C VAL A 152 30.17 -25.72 -7.09
N GLU A 153 29.23 -26.28 -6.31
CA GLU A 153 27.79 -26.13 -6.55
C GLU A 153 27.32 -24.69 -6.35
N PRO A 154 27.67 -23.98 -5.25
CA PRO A 154 27.24 -22.59 -5.05
C PRO A 154 27.74 -21.63 -6.14
N HIS A 155 28.96 -21.85 -6.64
CA HIS A 155 29.60 -20.99 -7.65
C HIS A 155 29.07 -21.26 -9.06
N ALA A 156 28.84 -22.53 -9.40
CA ALA A 156 28.15 -22.91 -10.64
C ALA A 156 26.72 -22.34 -10.68
N ASP A 157 26.04 -22.39 -9.53
CA ASP A 157 24.72 -21.80 -9.35
C ASP A 157 24.70 -20.29 -9.56
N ASP A 158 25.71 -19.56 -9.08
CA ASP A 158 25.82 -18.10 -9.29
C ASP A 158 25.98 -17.75 -10.78
N LEU A 159 26.79 -18.53 -11.51
CA LEU A 159 26.94 -18.40 -12.96
C LEU A 159 25.62 -18.70 -13.70
N ARG A 160 24.93 -19.79 -13.35
CA ARG A 160 23.62 -20.15 -13.92
C ARG A 160 22.57 -19.08 -13.64
N ARG A 161 22.51 -18.54 -12.41
CA ARG A 161 21.62 -17.43 -12.03
C ARG A 161 21.91 -16.14 -12.81
N ARG A 162 23.13 -15.95 -13.30
CA ARG A 162 23.52 -14.85 -14.21
C ARG A 162 23.20 -15.14 -15.68
N GLY A 163 22.57 -16.29 -15.97
CA GLY A 163 22.18 -16.69 -17.32
C GLY A 163 23.34 -17.17 -18.18
N ILE A 164 24.45 -17.59 -17.55
CA ILE A 164 25.63 -18.15 -18.21
C ILE A 164 25.41 -19.67 -18.37
N ILE A 165 25.63 -20.17 -19.58
CA ILE A 165 25.47 -21.59 -19.91
C ILE A 165 26.79 -22.30 -19.61
N LEU A 166 26.76 -23.29 -18.70
CA LEU A 166 27.92 -24.03 -18.25
C LEU A 166 28.04 -25.37 -18.95
N TYR A 167 29.19 -25.57 -19.58
CA TYR A 167 29.62 -26.84 -20.14
C TYR A 167 30.75 -27.41 -19.28
N ALA A 168 30.62 -28.65 -18.84
CA ALA A 168 31.62 -29.34 -18.04
C ALA A 168 32.24 -30.49 -18.83
N ILE A 169 33.56 -30.47 -19.01
CA ILE A 169 34.34 -31.49 -19.71
C ILE A 169 35.28 -32.15 -18.71
N GLY A 170 34.93 -33.35 -18.29
CA GLY A 170 35.73 -34.20 -17.42
C GLY A 170 36.64 -35.14 -18.22
N ILE A 171 37.89 -35.24 -17.81
CA ILE A 171 38.88 -36.12 -18.43
C ILE A 171 39.27 -37.22 -17.45
N LYS A 172 39.35 -38.47 -17.94
CA LYS A 172 39.83 -39.63 -17.20
C LYS A 172 38.94 -39.98 -15.99
N ASP A 173 39.40 -39.72 -14.77
CA ASP A 173 38.74 -40.12 -13.51
C ASP A 173 37.93 -38.96 -12.89
N ALA A 174 37.60 -37.93 -13.68
CA ALA A 174 36.82 -36.77 -13.21
C ALA A 174 35.44 -37.20 -12.66
N ASP A 175 35.04 -36.63 -11.52
CA ASP A 175 33.84 -37.02 -10.81
C ASP A 175 32.57 -36.59 -11.57
N ALA A 176 31.76 -37.57 -11.98
CA ALA A 176 30.56 -37.33 -12.79
C ALA A 176 29.46 -36.56 -12.04
N GLU A 177 29.34 -36.73 -10.72
CA GLU A 177 28.38 -35.99 -9.89
C GLU A 177 28.81 -34.51 -9.76
N GLN A 178 30.10 -34.26 -9.59
CA GLN A 178 30.65 -32.91 -9.53
C GLN A 178 30.52 -32.18 -10.88
N LEU A 179 30.77 -32.87 -11.99
CA LEU A 179 30.56 -32.29 -13.33
C LEU A 179 29.09 -31.97 -13.59
N ARG A 180 28.15 -32.77 -13.08
CA ARG A 180 26.70 -32.47 -13.13
C ARG A 180 26.33 -31.25 -12.30
N LYS A 181 26.95 -31.07 -11.12
CA LYS A 181 26.78 -29.86 -10.31
C LYS A 181 27.28 -28.60 -11.01
N ILE A 182 28.25 -28.73 -11.94
CA ILE A 182 28.78 -27.62 -12.74
C ILE A 182 27.93 -27.38 -14.00
N GLY A 183 27.69 -28.40 -14.82
CA GLY A 183 27.00 -28.25 -16.11
C GLY A 183 25.52 -27.86 -15.97
N ASN A 184 24.96 -27.25 -17.02
CA ASN A 184 23.52 -26.98 -17.08
C ASN A 184 22.70 -28.28 -17.25
N GLU A 185 21.39 -28.21 -16.93
CA GLU A 185 20.42 -29.22 -17.36
C GLU A 185 19.91 -28.88 -18.78
N PRO A 186 19.63 -29.89 -19.63
CA PRO A 186 19.82 -31.33 -19.39
C PRO A 186 21.30 -31.73 -19.52
N HIS A 187 21.77 -32.61 -18.63
CA HIS A 187 23.19 -32.93 -18.49
C HIS A 187 23.79 -33.68 -19.69
N ASP A 188 22.98 -34.40 -20.45
CA ASP A 188 23.40 -35.11 -21.67
C ASP A 188 23.87 -34.17 -22.79
N GLN A 189 23.54 -32.87 -22.70
CA GLN A 189 23.96 -31.84 -23.65
C GLN A 189 25.13 -30.98 -23.12
N HIS A 190 25.28 -30.87 -21.80
CA HIS A 190 26.20 -29.92 -21.16
C HIS A 190 27.34 -30.56 -20.37
N VAL A 191 27.32 -31.89 -20.17
CA VAL A 191 28.34 -32.63 -19.43
C VAL A 191 28.96 -33.69 -20.33
N TYR A 192 30.28 -33.63 -20.48
CA TYR A 192 31.07 -34.53 -21.32
C TYR A 192 32.12 -35.21 -20.46
N SER A 193 32.24 -36.53 -20.60
CA SER A 193 33.29 -37.33 -19.96
C SER A 193 34.08 -38.08 -21.02
N VAL A 194 35.40 -37.92 -21.03
CA VAL A 194 36.29 -38.65 -21.94
C VAL A 194 37.23 -39.57 -21.16
N SER A 195 37.53 -40.73 -21.73
CA SER A 195 38.34 -41.76 -21.07
C SER A 195 39.79 -41.36 -20.81
N ASP A 196 40.35 -40.49 -21.65
CA ASP A 196 41.71 -39.95 -21.50
C ASP A 196 41.90 -38.65 -22.30
N PHE A 197 43.06 -37.99 -22.13
CA PHE A 197 43.41 -36.76 -22.85
C PHE A 197 43.58 -36.93 -24.37
N SER A 198 43.81 -38.16 -24.87
CA SER A 198 43.87 -38.44 -26.32
C SER A 198 42.48 -38.33 -26.94
N ALA A 199 41.45 -38.74 -26.19
CA ALA A 199 40.06 -38.78 -26.64
C ALA A 199 39.39 -37.39 -26.70
N LEU A 200 39.99 -36.35 -26.12
CA LEU A 200 39.51 -34.96 -26.20
C LEU A 200 39.27 -34.50 -27.64
N GLN A 201 40.14 -34.88 -28.58
CA GLN A 201 39.96 -34.48 -29.97
C GLN A 201 38.73 -35.12 -30.64
N GLY A 202 38.29 -36.28 -30.16
CA GLY A 202 37.12 -36.98 -30.69
C GLY A 202 35.79 -36.27 -30.36
N ILE A 203 35.74 -35.44 -29.32
CA ILE A 203 34.53 -34.72 -28.90
C ILE A 203 34.47 -33.29 -29.44
N SER A 204 35.55 -32.77 -30.04
CA SER A 204 35.64 -31.39 -30.55
C SER A 204 34.49 -31.05 -31.50
N GLN A 205 34.16 -31.93 -32.44
CA GLN A 205 33.10 -31.68 -33.43
C GLN A 205 31.71 -31.66 -32.80
N ASN A 206 31.44 -32.59 -31.86
CA ASN A 206 30.16 -32.62 -31.14
C ASN A 206 29.97 -31.37 -30.29
N ILE A 207 31.02 -30.93 -29.59
CA ILE A 207 30.99 -29.71 -28.78
C ILE A 207 30.81 -28.47 -29.66
N VAL A 208 31.53 -28.37 -30.78
CA VAL A 208 31.33 -27.27 -31.73
C VAL A 208 29.89 -27.24 -32.23
N GLN A 209 29.32 -28.39 -32.59
CA GLN A 209 27.95 -28.48 -33.06
C GLN A 209 26.94 -28.05 -31.98
N VAL A 210 27.06 -28.55 -30.75
CA VAL A 210 26.18 -28.20 -29.63
C VAL A 210 26.34 -26.73 -29.22
N LEU A 211 27.55 -26.18 -29.28
CA LEU A 211 27.79 -24.76 -29.05
C LEU A 211 27.20 -23.90 -30.17
N CYS A 212 27.34 -24.29 -31.45
CA CYS A 212 26.69 -23.58 -32.55
C CYS A 212 25.16 -23.62 -32.39
N THR A 213 24.56 -24.77 -32.06
CA THR A 213 23.10 -24.86 -31.84
C THR A 213 22.67 -24.04 -30.63
N THR A 214 23.43 -24.03 -29.54
CA THR A 214 23.14 -23.20 -28.36
C THR A 214 23.20 -21.72 -28.68
N VAL A 215 24.18 -21.29 -29.48
CA VAL A 215 24.30 -19.89 -29.93
C VAL A 215 23.18 -19.54 -30.91
N GLU A 216 22.78 -20.46 -31.79
CA GLU A 216 21.66 -20.27 -32.72
C GLU A 216 20.30 -20.30 -32.00
N GLU A 217 20.09 -21.17 -31.02
CA GLU A 217 18.88 -21.25 -30.19
C GLU A 217 18.77 -20.08 -29.24
N ALA A 218 19.86 -19.67 -28.59
CA ALA A 218 19.88 -18.47 -27.78
C ALA A 218 19.64 -17.25 -28.67
N LYS A 219 20.26 -17.16 -29.86
CA LYS A 219 19.93 -16.13 -30.85
C LYS A 219 18.48 -16.22 -31.30
N ARG A 220 17.90 -17.41 -31.47
CA ARG A 220 16.49 -17.58 -31.86
C ARG A 220 15.55 -17.15 -30.73
N GLN A 221 15.84 -17.48 -29.48
CA GLN A 221 15.18 -16.92 -28.30
C GLN A 221 15.32 -15.39 -28.28
N ILE A 222 16.49 -14.85 -28.59
CA ILE A 222 16.73 -13.40 -28.62
C ILE A 222 16.06 -12.71 -29.83
N THR A 223 16.04 -13.34 -31.00
CA THR A 223 15.58 -12.73 -32.26
C THR A 223 14.08 -12.95 -32.47
N GLU A 224 13.50 -14.02 -31.92
CA GLU A 224 12.05 -14.26 -31.88
C GLU A 224 11.38 -13.65 -30.62
N GLU A 225 12.09 -13.38 -29.51
CA GLU A 225 11.53 -12.65 -28.33
C GLU A 225 11.86 -11.13 -28.27
N PHE A 226 12.81 -10.58 -29.04
CA PHE A 226 13.21 -9.16 -28.91
C PHE A 226 13.19 -8.30 -30.19
N GLN A 227 12.43 -8.66 -31.22
CA GLN A 227 12.09 -7.64 -32.21
C GLN A 227 11.01 -6.72 -31.62
N GLU A 228 11.43 -5.53 -31.15
CA GLU A 228 10.58 -4.48 -30.57
C GLU A 228 9.63 -3.87 -31.61
N PHE A 229 8.68 -4.67 -32.10
CA PHE A 229 7.69 -4.20 -33.04
C PHE A 229 6.51 -3.58 -32.31
N ALA A 230 6.01 -2.50 -32.89
CA ALA A 230 4.84 -1.80 -32.44
C ALA A 230 3.58 -2.28 -33.19
N ASP A 231 2.51 -2.43 -32.43
CA ASP A 231 1.14 -2.46 -32.94
C ASP A 231 0.60 -1.03 -32.87
N VAL A 232 0.46 -0.43 -34.05
CA VAL A 232 0.12 0.98 -34.21
C VAL A 232 -1.29 1.08 -34.78
N PHE A 233 -2.23 1.48 -33.95
CA PHE A 233 -3.61 1.71 -34.39
C PHE A 233 -3.82 3.20 -34.67
N PHE A 234 -4.37 3.51 -35.85
CA PHE A 234 -4.69 4.87 -36.26
C PHE A 234 -6.19 5.12 -36.11
N LEU A 235 -6.53 6.17 -35.38
CA LEU A 235 -7.90 6.62 -35.17
C LEU A 235 -8.06 8.04 -35.73
N VAL A 236 -8.85 8.20 -36.79
CA VAL A 236 -8.91 9.47 -37.55
C VAL A 236 -10.28 10.13 -37.55
N ASP A 237 -10.31 11.45 -37.37
CA ASP A 237 -11.52 12.26 -37.35
C ASP A 237 -12.17 12.37 -38.74
N SER A 238 -13.43 11.95 -38.83
CA SER A 238 -14.21 11.95 -40.08
C SER A 238 -14.77 13.32 -40.45
N SER A 239 -14.76 14.29 -39.51
CA SER A 239 -15.25 15.66 -39.70
C SER A 239 -14.23 16.59 -40.41
N MET A 240 -13.04 16.08 -40.75
CA MET A 240 -11.98 16.84 -41.42
C MET A 240 -12.44 17.41 -42.77
N LYS A 241 -12.12 18.69 -43.02
CA LYS A 241 -12.34 19.33 -44.33
C LYS A 241 -11.40 18.74 -45.39
N PRO A 242 -11.71 18.88 -46.70
CA PRO A 242 -10.90 18.26 -47.76
C PRO A 242 -9.38 18.54 -47.69
N PRO A 243 -8.89 19.77 -47.39
CA PRO A 243 -7.45 20.01 -47.23
C PRO A 243 -6.83 19.26 -46.04
N GLN A 244 -7.52 19.22 -44.90
CA GLN A 244 -7.08 18.50 -43.69
C GLN A 244 -7.02 17.00 -43.93
N PHE A 245 -8.04 16.46 -44.62
CA PHE A 245 -8.05 15.05 -45.02
C PHE A 245 -6.86 14.68 -45.91
N GLN A 246 -6.47 15.55 -46.85
CA GLN A 246 -5.28 15.31 -47.69
C GLN A 246 -3.98 15.28 -46.86
N LEU A 247 -3.85 16.18 -45.88
CA LEU A 247 -2.71 16.21 -44.96
C LEU A 247 -2.64 14.92 -44.13
N MET A 248 -3.74 14.54 -43.48
CA MET A 248 -3.86 13.31 -42.70
C MET A 248 -3.52 12.07 -43.53
N ARG A 249 -4.09 11.94 -44.74
CA ARG A 249 -3.80 10.80 -45.63
C ARG A 249 -2.33 10.73 -46.03
N THR A 250 -1.68 11.89 -46.21
CA THR A 250 -0.25 11.97 -46.51
C THR A 250 0.60 11.50 -45.31
N ILE A 251 0.22 11.88 -44.08
CA ILE A 251 0.87 11.41 -42.84
C ILE A 251 0.76 9.88 -42.73
N LEU A 252 -0.45 9.32 -42.86
CA LEU A 252 -0.68 7.87 -42.81
C LEU A 252 0.19 7.13 -43.84
N THR A 253 0.25 7.65 -45.07
CA THR A 253 1.05 7.04 -46.15
C THR A 253 2.55 7.10 -45.85
N ARG A 254 3.05 8.19 -45.27
CA ARG A 254 4.46 8.32 -44.89
C ARG A 254 4.82 7.39 -43.73
N LEU A 255 3.96 7.31 -42.70
CA LEU A 255 4.17 6.43 -41.56
C LEU A 255 4.14 4.95 -41.95
N ALA A 256 3.16 4.53 -42.76
CA ALA A 256 3.12 3.16 -43.29
C ALA A 256 4.39 2.80 -44.08
N ASN A 257 5.03 3.79 -44.71
CA ASN A 257 6.31 3.59 -45.39
C ASN A 257 7.50 3.51 -44.44
N GLN A 258 7.56 4.38 -43.45
CA GLN A 258 8.70 4.56 -42.54
C GLN A 258 8.76 3.51 -41.42
N LEU A 259 7.61 2.97 -41.00
CA LEU A 259 7.52 2.01 -39.90
C LEU A 259 7.71 0.54 -40.34
N ASN A 260 8.00 0.24 -41.61
CA ASN A 260 8.13 -1.16 -42.09
C ASN A 260 6.96 -2.06 -41.64
N VAL A 261 5.74 -1.68 -42.03
CA VAL A 261 4.52 -2.34 -41.55
C VAL A 261 4.29 -3.68 -42.26
N ASN A 262 4.18 -4.78 -41.51
CA ASN A 262 3.70 -6.09 -41.95
C ASN A 262 3.27 -6.96 -40.76
N ILE A 263 2.71 -8.16 -41.01
CA ILE A 263 2.14 -9.01 -39.95
C ILE A 263 3.16 -9.55 -38.94
N ASP A 264 4.43 -9.67 -39.36
CA ASP A 264 5.54 -10.21 -38.57
C ASP A 264 6.43 -9.10 -37.94
N GLN A 265 6.30 -7.86 -38.42
CA GLN A 265 7.00 -6.65 -37.97
C GLN A 265 6.03 -5.68 -37.28
N ASN A 266 6.08 -4.38 -37.58
CA ASN A 266 5.11 -3.41 -37.04
C ASN A 266 3.73 -3.66 -37.65
N ARG A 267 2.69 -3.79 -36.83
CA ARG A 267 1.31 -3.95 -37.31
C ARG A 267 0.62 -2.58 -37.38
N MET A 268 -0.25 -2.40 -38.36
CA MET A 268 -1.04 -1.18 -38.53
C MET A 268 -2.51 -1.52 -38.61
N GLY A 269 -3.32 -0.80 -37.83
CA GLY A 269 -4.77 -0.78 -37.93
C GLY A 269 -5.26 0.62 -38.25
N LEU A 270 -6.44 0.74 -38.84
CA LEU A 270 -7.05 2.04 -39.14
C LEU A 270 -8.56 2.00 -38.87
N ALA A 271 -9.05 3.02 -38.17
CA ALA A 271 -10.46 3.31 -38.03
C ALA A 271 -10.69 4.83 -38.14
N GLN A 272 -11.91 5.19 -38.52
CA GLN A 272 -12.36 6.58 -38.56
C GLN A 272 -13.55 6.79 -37.63
N PHE A 273 -13.64 7.94 -36.98
CA PHE A 273 -14.70 8.22 -35.99
C PHE A 273 -15.44 9.52 -36.28
N SER A 274 -16.70 9.56 -35.84
CA SER A 274 -17.53 10.74 -35.66
C SER A 274 -18.44 10.46 -34.46
N ASP A 275 -19.76 10.45 -34.64
CA ASP A 275 -20.79 9.99 -33.71
C ASP A 275 -20.67 8.49 -33.41
N ASP A 276 -20.21 7.71 -34.40
CA ASP A 276 -19.83 6.30 -34.28
C ASP A 276 -18.43 6.02 -34.88
N THR A 277 -17.83 4.90 -34.47
CA THR A 277 -16.52 4.44 -34.98
C THR A 277 -16.69 3.42 -36.11
N LYS A 278 -16.09 3.70 -37.27
CA LYS A 278 -16.04 2.78 -38.42
C LYS A 278 -14.65 2.20 -38.61
N VAL A 279 -14.54 0.88 -38.54
CA VAL A 279 -13.30 0.14 -38.80
C VAL A 279 -12.99 0.14 -40.29
N GLU A 280 -11.77 0.48 -40.67
CA GLU A 280 -11.27 0.31 -42.05
C GLU A 280 -10.52 -1.01 -42.19
N PHE A 281 -9.61 -1.30 -41.25
CA PHE A 281 -8.98 -2.62 -41.09
C PHE A 281 -8.34 -2.76 -39.70
N LEU A 282 -8.33 -3.98 -39.17
CA LEU A 282 -7.72 -4.34 -37.89
C LEU A 282 -6.20 -4.62 -38.05
N LEU A 283 -5.49 -4.81 -36.94
CA LEU A 283 -4.03 -5.05 -36.93
C LEU A 283 -3.63 -6.34 -37.66
N ASN A 284 -4.53 -7.32 -37.72
CA ASN A 284 -4.38 -8.56 -38.48
C ASN A 284 -5.07 -8.54 -39.86
N GLY A 285 -5.59 -7.39 -40.29
CA GLY A 285 -6.43 -7.28 -41.50
C GLY A 285 -5.65 -7.37 -42.82
N TYR A 286 -4.41 -6.89 -42.85
CA TYR A 286 -3.54 -6.94 -44.03
C TYR A 286 -2.18 -7.55 -43.67
N LYS A 287 -1.59 -8.29 -44.62
CA LYS A 287 -0.33 -9.01 -44.38
C LYS A 287 0.88 -8.23 -44.86
N THR A 288 0.71 -7.41 -45.90
CA THR A 288 1.83 -6.67 -46.50
C THR A 288 1.62 -5.16 -46.53
N LYS A 289 2.74 -4.44 -46.60
CA LYS A 289 2.79 -2.98 -46.72
C LYS A 289 2.06 -2.48 -47.97
N GLU A 290 2.16 -3.20 -49.08
CA GLU A 290 1.56 -2.83 -50.36
C GLU A 290 0.03 -2.82 -50.31
N GLU A 291 -0.56 -3.78 -49.59
CA GLU A 291 -2.02 -3.86 -49.36
C GLU A 291 -2.51 -2.64 -48.58
N ILE A 292 -1.80 -2.27 -47.52
CA ILE A 292 -2.10 -1.10 -46.69
C ILE A 292 -2.00 0.18 -47.52
N LEU A 293 -0.92 0.36 -48.29
CA LEU A 293 -0.75 1.52 -49.17
C LEU A 293 -1.83 1.59 -50.26
N ALA A 294 -2.28 0.44 -50.79
CA ALA A 294 -3.36 0.37 -51.76
C ALA A 294 -4.74 0.73 -51.15
N HIS A 295 -4.96 0.39 -49.87
CA HIS A 295 -6.15 0.82 -49.11
C HIS A 295 -6.11 2.33 -48.86
N LEU A 296 -5.00 2.87 -48.35
CA LEU A 296 -4.85 4.30 -48.04
C LEU A 296 -5.07 5.21 -49.26
N LYS A 297 -4.69 4.78 -50.48
CA LYS A 297 -4.99 5.52 -51.72
C LYS A 297 -6.49 5.65 -51.99
N ARG A 298 -7.26 4.58 -51.67
CA ARG A 298 -8.71 4.49 -51.89
C ARG A 298 -9.52 4.95 -50.67
N PHE A 299 -8.90 5.13 -49.51
CA PHE A 299 -9.53 5.59 -48.28
C PHE A 299 -10.33 6.89 -48.51
N ARG A 300 -11.53 6.94 -47.94
CA ARG A 300 -12.47 8.07 -47.98
C ARG A 300 -13.09 8.24 -46.59
N LEU A 301 -13.32 9.49 -46.21
CA LEU A 301 -14.04 9.80 -44.97
C LEU A 301 -15.51 9.39 -45.10
N LYS A 302 -16.08 8.86 -44.03
CA LYS A 302 -17.52 8.70 -43.86
C LYS A 302 -18.21 10.07 -43.78
N SER A 303 -19.53 10.08 -43.89
CA SER A 303 -20.33 11.27 -43.58
C SER A 303 -20.04 11.72 -42.15
N GLY A 304 -19.72 13.00 -41.97
CA GLY A 304 -19.41 13.56 -40.66
C GLY A 304 -20.63 13.58 -39.73
N GLY A 305 -20.35 13.65 -38.43
CA GLY A 305 -21.30 13.76 -37.32
C GLY A 305 -20.65 14.53 -36.17
N ALA A 306 -21.16 14.37 -34.95
CA ALA A 306 -20.49 14.87 -33.74
C ALA A 306 -19.10 14.25 -33.62
N ARG A 307 -18.10 14.97 -33.10
CA ARG A 307 -16.74 14.49 -32.90
C ARG A 307 -16.61 13.86 -31.53
N ASN A 308 -17.05 12.61 -31.37
CA ASN A 308 -17.03 11.93 -30.06
C ASN A 308 -15.70 11.19 -29.85
N ILE A 309 -14.63 11.91 -29.50
CA ILE A 309 -13.30 11.32 -29.25
C ILE A 309 -13.35 10.35 -28.06
N GLY A 310 -14.05 10.71 -26.97
CA GLY A 310 -14.15 9.88 -25.77
C GLY A 310 -14.73 8.50 -26.08
N ALA A 311 -15.88 8.47 -26.74
CA ALA A 311 -16.51 7.22 -27.21
C ALA A 311 -15.59 6.42 -28.16
N ALA A 312 -14.84 7.11 -29.02
CA ALA A 312 -13.91 6.46 -29.95
C ALA A 312 -12.68 5.85 -29.25
N LEU A 313 -12.18 6.48 -28.19
CA LEU A 313 -11.13 5.93 -27.32
C LEU A 313 -11.63 4.66 -26.61
N GLU A 314 -12.83 4.69 -26.02
CA GLU A 314 -13.43 3.51 -25.38
C GLU A 314 -13.61 2.35 -26.36
N TYR A 315 -14.10 2.65 -27.57
CA TYR A 315 -14.26 1.64 -28.61
C TYR A 315 -12.90 1.04 -29.04
N THR A 316 -11.87 1.88 -29.15
CA THR A 316 -10.51 1.46 -29.50
C THR A 316 -9.93 0.47 -28.48
N ARG A 317 -10.09 0.79 -27.20
CA ARG A 317 -9.63 -0.06 -26.09
C ARG A 317 -10.28 -1.44 -26.13
N THR A 318 -11.58 -1.48 -26.37
CA THR A 318 -12.38 -2.72 -26.29
C THR A 318 -12.36 -3.56 -27.57
N HIS A 319 -12.07 -2.96 -28.73
CA HIS A 319 -12.18 -3.63 -30.03
C HIS A 319 -10.89 -3.66 -30.85
N PHE A 320 -9.97 -2.72 -30.67
CA PHE A 320 -8.82 -2.56 -31.58
C PHE A 320 -7.49 -3.02 -30.98
N LEU A 321 -7.27 -2.72 -29.70
CA LEU A 321 -6.03 -3.08 -28.99
C LEU A 321 -6.16 -4.40 -28.23
N THR A 322 -6.85 -5.37 -28.84
CA THR A 322 -7.13 -6.69 -28.25
C THR A 322 -6.47 -7.82 -29.04
N PRO A 323 -6.20 -8.98 -28.42
CA PRO A 323 -5.65 -10.14 -29.13
C PRO A 323 -6.51 -10.56 -30.33
N LYS A 324 -7.84 -10.49 -30.20
CA LYS A 324 -8.80 -10.82 -31.27
C LYS A 324 -8.64 -9.91 -32.50
N ALA A 325 -8.27 -8.65 -32.29
CA ALA A 325 -8.02 -7.69 -33.36
C ALA A 325 -6.59 -7.75 -33.93
N GLY A 326 -5.76 -8.66 -33.42
CA GLY A 326 -4.37 -8.84 -33.85
C GLY A 326 -3.34 -8.07 -33.04
N ALA A 327 -3.70 -7.49 -31.89
CA ALA A 327 -2.73 -6.89 -30.98
C ALA A 327 -1.93 -7.96 -30.23
N ARG A 328 -0.62 -7.76 -30.12
CA ARG A 328 0.35 -8.59 -29.41
C ARG A 328 0.55 -7.98 -28.02
N LEU A 329 0.16 -8.71 -26.98
CA LEU A 329 0.22 -8.26 -25.58
C LEU A 329 1.44 -8.80 -24.80
N TYR A 330 2.34 -9.52 -25.48
CA TYR A 330 3.48 -10.20 -24.88
C TYR A 330 4.71 -9.27 -24.77
N PRO A 331 5.68 -9.56 -23.87
CA PRO A 331 6.90 -8.75 -23.72
C PRO A 331 7.61 -8.54 -25.06
N GLY A 332 7.98 -7.30 -25.38
CA GLY A 332 8.62 -6.92 -26.64
C GLY A 332 7.70 -6.23 -27.66
N PHE A 333 6.36 -6.36 -27.56
CA PHE A 333 5.44 -5.68 -28.47
C PHE A 333 4.81 -4.44 -27.84
N ARG A 334 4.91 -3.30 -28.54
CA ARG A 334 4.45 -2.00 -28.04
C ARG A 334 3.09 -1.64 -28.62
N GLN A 335 2.20 -1.08 -27.81
CA GLN A 335 0.91 -0.62 -28.30
C GLN A 335 0.90 0.90 -28.41
N TYR A 336 0.63 1.39 -29.61
CA TYR A 336 0.46 2.81 -29.87
C TYR A 336 -0.93 3.07 -30.46
N LEU A 337 -1.62 4.06 -29.90
CA LEU A 337 -2.75 4.70 -30.52
C LEU A 337 -2.30 6.04 -31.08
N ILE A 338 -2.47 6.25 -32.39
CA ILE A 338 -2.28 7.56 -33.02
C ILE A 338 -3.65 8.16 -33.31
N LEU A 339 -4.06 9.12 -32.48
CA LEU A 339 -5.31 9.86 -32.65
C LEU A 339 -5.06 11.09 -33.54
N MET A 340 -5.77 11.22 -34.65
CA MET A 340 -5.73 12.39 -35.52
C MET A 340 -7.06 13.14 -35.49
N SER A 341 -7.06 14.37 -34.97
CA SER A 341 -8.27 15.19 -34.83
C SER A 341 -8.10 16.58 -35.46
N SER A 342 -9.19 17.18 -35.92
CA SER A 342 -9.19 18.53 -36.50
C SER A 342 -9.90 19.60 -35.67
N GLY A 343 -10.40 19.23 -34.49
CA GLY A 343 -11.10 20.11 -33.57
C GLY A 343 -11.32 19.46 -32.21
N LYS A 344 -11.98 20.19 -31.31
CA LYS A 344 -12.34 19.75 -29.96
C LYS A 344 -13.41 18.65 -29.98
N SER A 345 -13.35 17.71 -29.04
CA SER A 345 -14.35 16.68 -28.87
C SER A 345 -15.72 17.26 -28.48
N ASP A 346 -16.80 16.64 -28.94
CA ASP A 346 -18.18 16.94 -28.53
C ASP A 346 -18.60 16.16 -27.28
N ASP A 347 -17.83 15.14 -26.87
CA ASP A 347 -17.94 14.39 -25.62
C ASP A 347 -16.68 14.51 -24.76
N SER A 348 -16.75 14.05 -23.50
CA SER A 348 -15.60 14.15 -22.58
C SER A 348 -14.54 13.10 -22.87
N VAL A 349 -13.28 13.51 -22.86
CA VAL A 349 -12.11 12.64 -23.09
C VAL A 349 -11.36 12.26 -21.81
N LEU A 350 -11.55 13.00 -20.71
CA LEU A 350 -10.74 12.92 -19.49
C LEU A 350 -10.60 11.48 -18.95
N ARG A 351 -11.73 10.82 -18.76
CA ARG A 351 -11.76 9.46 -18.19
C ARG A 351 -11.07 8.44 -19.08
N GLN A 352 -11.25 8.56 -20.39
CA GLN A 352 -10.65 7.62 -21.33
C GLN A 352 -9.15 7.83 -21.46
N SER A 353 -8.69 9.08 -21.44
CA SER A 353 -7.26 9.39 -21.37
C SER A 353 -6.61 8.76 -20.13
N GLN A 354 -7.26 8.89 -18.96
CA GLN A 354 -6.81 8.28 -17.71
C GLN A 354 -6.75 6.74 -17.80
N ILE A 355 -7.77 6.09 -18.36
CA ILE A 355 -7.81 4.63 -18.53
C ILE A 355 -6.69 4.15 -19.47
N PHE A 356 -6.39 4.88 -20.54
CA PHE A 356 -5.30 4.54 -21.45
C PHE A 356 -3.93 4.67 -20.78
N GLU A 357 -3.73 5.69 -19.96
CA GLU A 357 -2.55 5.83 -19.10
C GLU A 357 -2.42 4.63 -18.14
N ASP A 358 -3.52 4.25 -17.46
CA ASP A 358 -3.56 3.13 -16.51
C ASP A 358 -3.17 1.80 -17.16
N GLN A 359 -3.60 1.58 -18.41
CA GLN A 359 -3.32 0.37 -19.19
C GLN A 359 -1.94 0.40 -19.87
N SER A 360 -1.19 1.49 -19.68
CA SER A 360 0.13 1.74 -20.30
C SER A 360 0.08 1.60 -21.83
N ILE A 361 -0.97 2.15 -22.44
CA ILE A 361 -1.10 2.29 -23.90
C ILE A 361 -0.55 3.67 -24.27
N ASN A 362 0.39 3.74 -25.20
CA ASN A 362 0.98 5.01 -25.61
C ASN A 362 0.06 5.72 -26.62
N VAL A 363 -0.47 6.87 -26.24
CA VAL A 363 -1.33 7.70 -27.07
C VAL A 363 -0.53 8.88 -27.61
N ILE A 364 -0.40 8.94 -28.93
CA ILE A 364 0.18 10.05 -29.68
C ILE A 364 -0.97 10.80 -30.34
N THR A 365 -1.11 12.09 -30.04
CA THR A 365 -2.14 12.93 -30.66
C THR A 365 -1.55 13.77 -31.78
N VAL A 366 -2.29 13.89 -32.89
CA VAL A 366 -1.92 14.68 -34.06
C VAL A 366 -3.06 15.63 -34.41
N GLY A 367 -2.93 16.89 -34.01
CA GLY A 367 -3.84 17.96 -34.36
C GLY A 367 -3.67 18.40 -35.81
N VAL A 368 -4.72 18.33 -36.63
CA VAL A 368 -4.69 18.67 -38.06
C VAL A 368 -5.50 19.96 -38.33
N GLY A 369 -4.81 21.04 -38.71
CA GLY A 369 -5.41 22.36 -38.86
C GLY A 369 -5.64 23.03 -37.50
N ASN A 370 -6.88 23.43 -37.20
CA ASN A 370 -7.22 24.18 -35.99
C ASN A 370 -7.67 23.26 -34.84
N ALA A 371 -6.94 22.17 -34.60
CA ALA A 371 -7.24 21.26 -33.50
C ALA A 371 -7.05 21.94 -32.13
N ASP A 372 -7.79 21.48 -31.12
CA ASP A 372 -7.69 21.99 -29.74
C ASP A 372 -6.44 21.41 -29.06
N LEU A 373 -5.40 22.23 -28.89
CA LEU A 373 -4.11 21.75 -28.41
C LEU A 373 -4.15 21.28 -26.95
N GLU A 374 -4.94 21.94 -26.10
CA GLU A 374 -5.08 21.59 -24.69
C GLU A 374 -5.74 20.22 -24.55
N GLU A 375 -6.84 19.97 -25.27
CA GLU A 375 -7.49 18.66 -25.31
C GLU A 375 -6.56 17.57 -25.88
N MET A 376 -5.81 17.87 -26.95
CA MET A 376 -4.85 16.92 -27.51
C MET A 376 -3.72 16.58 -26.54
N GLN A 377 -3.28 17.51 -25.69
CA GLN A 377 -2.28 17.26 -24.64
C GLN A 377 -2.84 16.44 -23.48
N ILE A 378 -4.12 16.64 -23.13
CA ILE A 378 -4.82 15.83 -22.12
C ILE A 378 -4.98 14.37 -22.57
N ILE A 379 -5.18 14.13 -23.87
CA ILE A 379 -5.34 12.77 -24.43
C ILE A 379 -3.99 12.06 -24.64
N ALA A 380 -2.93 12.80 -24.93
CA ALA A 380 -1.61 12.24 -25.13
C ALA A 380 -1.05 11.66 -23.82
N THR A 381 -0.33 10.53 -23.89
CA THR A 381 0.32 9.93 -22.71
C THR A 381 1.35 10.86 -22.06
N ASP A 382 2.03 11.65 -22.88
CA ASP A 382 2.91 12.73 -22.44
C ASP A 382 2.62 13.96 -23.31
N PRO A 383 2.55 15.19 -22.75
CA PRO A 383 2.29 16.39 -23.54
C PRO A 383 3.26 16.57 -24.73
N SER A 384 4.48 16.05 -24.66
CA SER A 384 5.46 16.06 -25.75
C SER A 384 5.13 15.09 -26.90
N MET A 385 4.25 14.10 -26.67
CA MET A 385 3.71 13.19 -27.68
C MET A 385 2.55 13.81 -28.48
N SER A 386 2.07 15.00 -28.10
CA SER A 386 1.13 15.78 -28.91
C SER A 386 1.85 16.53 -30.02
N LYS A 387 1.38 16.39 -31.27
CA LYS A 387 1.93 17.03 -32.47
C LYS A 387 0.86 17.84 -33.19
N THR A 388 1.25 18.95 -33.83
CA THR A 388 0.32 19.79 -34.60
C THR A 388 0.79 19.95 -36.04
N VAL A 389 -0.16 19.90 -36.98
CA VAL A 389 0.05 19.98 -38.42
C VAL A 389 -0.88 21.04 -39.00
N GLU A 390 -0.37 22.25 -39.22
CA GLU A 390 -1.20 23.38 -39.69
C GLU A 390 -1.35 23.44 -41.21
N LYS A 391 -0.23 23.46 -41.96
CA LYS A 391 -0.22 23.76 -43.41
C LYS A 391 0.52 22.72 -44.25
N THR A 392 1.57 22.10 -43.72
CA THR A 392 2.35 21.06 -44.41
C THR A 392 2.68 19.94 -43.43
N VAL A 393 2.91 18.73 -43.95
CA VAL A 393 3.16 17.51 -43.15
C VAL A 393 4.44 17.59 -42.30
N GLY A 394 5.35 18.53 -42.58
CA GLY A 394 6.54 18.80 -41.75
C GLY A 394 7.40 17.57 -41.45
N GLN A 395 7.98 17.55 -40.25
CA GLN A 395 8.77 16.44 -39.68
C GLN A 395 7.90 15.45 -38.87
N THR A 396 6.59 15.68 -38.75
CA THR A 396 5.69 14.91 -37.88
C THR A 396 5.77 13.39 -38.06
N PRO A 397 5.82 12.82 -39.28
CA PRO A 397 6.01 11.37 -39.44
C PRO A 397 7.34 10.86 -38.86
N GLN A 398 8.41 11.64 -38.97
CA GLN A 398 9.72 11.30 -38.43
C GLN A 398 9.72 11.38 -36.89
N ASP A 399 9.07 12.39 -36.31
CA ASP A 399 8.96 12.52 -34.86
C ASP A 399 8.19 11.35 -34.26
N ILE A 400 7.07 10.97 -34.89
CA ILE A 400 6.28 9.79 -34.50
C ILE A 400 7.10 8.51 -34.61
N LYS A 401 7.87 8.34 -35.69
CA LYS A 401 8.80 7.21 -35.85
C LYS A 401 9.81 7.15 -34.70
N ASN A 402 10.43 8.28 -34.37
CA ASN A 402 11.41 8.35 -33.29
C ASN A 402 10.80 8.01 -31.92
N ILE A 403 9.54 8.41 -31.66
CA ILE A 403 8.80 8.06 -30.44
C ILE A 403 8.50 6.55 -30.40
N ILE A 404 8.11 5.96 -31.53
CA ILE A 404 7.81 4.52 -31.61
C ILE A 404 9.09 3.67 -31.43
N GLU A 405 10.23 4.16 -31.92
CA GLU A 405 11.52 3.44 -31.92
C GLU A 405 12.42 3.73 -30.70
N SER A 406 12.08 4.68 -29.82
CA SER A 406 12.91 5.02 -28.64
C SER A 406 12.94 3.91 -27.58
N MET A 407 14.09 3.60 -26.97
CA MET A 407 14.19 2.61 -25.88
C MET A 407 13.45 3.06 -24.61
N ASP A 408 12.82 2.13 -23.89
CA ASP A 408 12.10 2.41 -22.64
C ASP A 408 13.00 3.05 -21.58
N THR A 409 12.56 4.18 -21.01
CA THR A 409 13.05 4.68 -19.73
C THR A 409 12.01 4.38 -18.65
N PHE A 410 12.25 3.34 -17.84
CA PHE A 410 11.36 2.99 -16.73
C PHE A 410 11.62 3.89 -15.52
N SER A 411 10.90 5.01 -15.43
CA SER A 411 10.87 5.84 -14.22
C SER A 411 10.07 5.16 -13.12
N VAL A 412 10.37 5.53 -11.87
CA VAL A 412 9.50 5.21 -10.73
C VAL A 412 8.19 5.93 -10.95
N THR A 413 7.05 5.25 -10.77
CA THR A 413 5.75 5.90 -10.99
C THR A 413 5.40 6.80 -9.82
N ASP A 414 4.64 7.87 -10.10
CA ASP A 414 4.30 8.90 -9.12
C ASP A 414 3.71 8.32 -7.82
N GLU A 415 2.95 7.22 -7.91
CA GLU A 415 2.33 6.57 -6.75
C GLU A 415 3.31 5.86 -5.82
N CYS A 416 4.51 5.53 -6.31
CA CYS A 416 5.55 4.84 -5.54
C CYS A 416 6.77 5.72 -5.28
N LEU A 417 6.73 7.02 -5.65
CA LEU A 417 7.79 7.99 -5.31
C LEU A 417 7.93 8.20 -3.79
N SER A 418 6.83 8.02 -3.03
CA SER A 418 6.80 8.13 -1.57
C SER A 418 7.05 6.80 -0.82
N ALA A 419 7.04 5.66 -1.52
CA ALA A 419 7.30 4.35 -0.93
C ALA A 419 8.79 4.16 -0.66
N THR A 420 9.21 4.33 0.60
CA THR A 420 10.64 4.48 0.92
C THR A 420 11.40 3.17 1.17
N VAL A 421 10.78 2.09 1.67
CA VAL A 421 11.45 0.80 1.92
C VAL A 421 10.45 -0.37 2.04
N ALA A 422 10.61 -1.45 1.27
CA ALA A 422 9.80 -2.69 1.42
C ALA A 422 10.50 -3.94 0.87
N ASP A 423 10.11 -5.13 1.33
CA ASP A 423 10.52 -6.41 0.75
C ASP A 423 9.30 -7.09 0.11
N ILE A 424 9.36 -7.31 -1.20
CA ILE A 424 8.24 -7.81 -2.01
C ILE A 424 8.61 -9.15 -2.64
N VAL A 425 7.78 -10.17 -2.47
CA VAL A 425 7.96 -11.48 -3.10
C VAL A 425 6.75 -11.81 -3.97
N PHE A 426 6.98 -12.03 -5.26
CA PHE A 426 5.95 -12.53 -6.18
C PHE A 426 5.93 -14.06 -6.17
N ILE A 427 4.76 -14.65 -5.96
CA ILE A 427 4.53 -16.10 -5.90
C ILE A 427 3.66 -16.46 -7.10
N VAL A 428 4.25 -17.11 -8.10
CA VAL A 428 3.69 -17.15 -9.46
C VAL A 428 3.43 -18.59 -9.89
N ASP A 429 2.19 -18.87 -10.24
CA ASP A 429 1.77 -20.15 -10.81
C ASP A 429 2.34 -20.35 -12.22
N GLN A 430 3.03 -21.47 -12.45
CA GLN A 430 3.58 -21.87 -13.75
C GLN A 430 2.94 -23.14 -14.32
N SER A 431 1.85 -23.64 -13.73
CA SER A 431 1.21 -24.92 -14.11
C SER A 431 0.62 -24.92 -15.55
N SER A 432 0.34 -26.12 -16.08
CA SER A 432 -0.22 -26.33 -17.42
C SER A 432 -1.61 -25.75 -17.61
N THR A 433 -2.33 -25.45 -16.51
CA THR A 433 -3.58 -24.69 -16.53
C THR A 433 -3.38 -23.24 -16.95
N ALA A 434 -2.17 -22.68 -16.75
CA ALA A 434 -1.80 -21.40 -17.32
C ALA A 434 -1.58 -21.54 -18.83
N GLY A 435 -0.85 -22.56 -19.29
CA GLY A 435 -0.40 -22.60 -20.68
C GLY A 435 0.67 -21.53 -20.97
N SER A 436 1.52 -21.77 -21.97
CA SER A 436 2.67 -20.90 -22.26
C SER A 436 2.27 -19.47 -22.62
N GLU A 437 1.16 -19.28 -23.34
CA GLU A 437 0.65 -17.95 -23.69
C GLU A 437 0.18 -17.16 -22.46
N GLN A 438 -0.53 -17.77 -21.51
CA GLN A 438 -1.00 -17.02 -20.33
C GLN A 438 0.14 -16.76 -19.35
N PHE A 439 1.10 -17.69 -19.21
CA PHE A 439 2.30 -17.44 -18.43
C PHE A 439 3.10 -16.24 -18.97
N ASN A 440 3.14 -16.05 -20.30
CA ASN A 440 3.74 -14.86 -20.90
C ASN A 440 3.02 -13.55 -20.51
N LEU A 441 1.70 -13.59 -20.34
CA LEU A 441 0.93 -12.43 -19.85
C LEU A 441 1.29 -12.11 -18.39
N VAL A 442 1.42 -13.13 -17.55
CA VAL A 442 1.86 -12.97 -16.15
C VAL A 442 3.29 -12.45 -16.07
N ARG A 443 4.21 -12.97 -16.90
CA ARG A 443 5.60 -12.50 -17.01
C ARG A 443 5.68 -11.02 -17.38
N ASN A 444 4.86 -10.57 -18.34
CA ASN A 444 4.75 -9.16 -18.72
C ASN A 444 4.18 -8.30 -17.58
N PHE A 445 3.12 -8.78 -16.93
CA PHE A 445 2.52 -8.11 -15.80
C PHE A 445 3.52 -7.90 -14.66
N LEU A 446 4.28 -8.93 -14.29
CA LEU A 446 5.36 -8.85 -13.30
C LEU A 446 6.41 -7.82 -13.70
N PHE A 447 6.87 -7.86 -14.96
CA PHE A 447 7.85 -6.92 -15.50
C PHE A 447 7.38 -5.46 -15.31
N ARG A 448 6.13 -5.15 -15.68
CA ARG A 448 5.59 -3.80 -15.61
C ARG A 448 5.33 -3.31 -14.18
N ILE A 449 4.90 -4.20 -13.28
CA ILE A 449 4.77 -3.88 -11.85
C ILE A 449 6.14 -3.52 -11.28
N VAL A 450 7.13 -4.39 -11.47
CA VAL A 450 8.49 -4.22 -10.94
C VAL A 450 9.21 -3.02 -11.57
N ALA A 451 8.96 -2.75 -12.85
CA ALA A 451 9.49 -1.59 -13.53
C ALA A 451 8.99 -0.25 -12.96
N GLY A 452 7.83 -0.24 -12.29
CA GLY A 452 7.32 0.96 -11.62
C GLY A 452 7.89 1.24 -10.23
N LEU A 453 8.67 0.31 -9.66
CA LEU A 453 9.16 0.39 -8.28
C LEU A 453 10.51 1.11 -8.17
N ASP A 454 10.75 1.74 -7.01
CA ASP A 454 12.05 2.30 -6.65
C ASP A 454 12.93 1.23 -5.99
N ILE A 455 13.62 0.46 -6.83
CA ILE A 455 14.40 -0.71 -6.42
C ILE A 455 15.79 -0.28 -5.98
N GLY A 456 16.20 -0.76 -4.80
CA GLY A 456 17.52 -0.50 -4.23
C GLY A 456 17.75 -1.32 -2.96
N SER A 457 19.02 -1.47 -2.57
CA SER A 457 19.38 -2.23 -1.38
C SER A 457 18.86 -1.60 -0.08
N ASP A 458 18.67 -0.29 -0.07
CA ASP A 458 18.09 0.56 0.97
C ASP A 458 16.63 0.95 0.70
N LYS A 459 16.06 0.55 -0.45
CA LYS A 459 14.70 0.88 -0.90
C LYS A 459 13.83 -0.37 -1.00
N VAL A 460 13.18 -0.63 -2.14
CA VAL A 460 12.42 -1.86 -2.40
C VAL A 460 13.33 -3.00 -2.84
N ARG A 461 13.17 -4.18 -2.24
CA ARG A 461 13.78 -5.45 -2.69
C ARG A 461 12.71 -6.37 -3.26
N VAL A 462 13.04 -7.10 -4.31
CA VAL A 462 12.10 -7.98 -5.02
C VAL A 462 12.63 -9.42 -5.09
N GLY A 463 11.78 -10.38 -4.74
CA GLY A 463 11.96 -11.81 -4.95
C GLY A 463 10.88 -12.38 -5.86
N VAL A 464 11.17 -13.49 -6.54
CA VAL A 464 10.21 -14.25 -7.37
C VAL A 464 10.33 -15.74 -7.06
N VAL A 465 9.20 -16.35 -6.76
CA VAL A 465 9.01 -17.78 -6.58
C VAL A 465 8.05 -18.28 -7.65
N LEU A 466 8.45 -19.31 -8.39
CA LEU A 466 7.58 -20.02 -9.31
C LEU A 466 7.11 -21.32 -8.64
N TYR A 467 5.86 -21.73 -8.86
CA TYR A 467 5.35 -22.98 -8.30
C TYR A 467 4.42 -23.73 -9.25
N SER A 468 4.45 -25.06 -9.12
CA SER A 468 3.53 -26.01 -9.75
C SER A 468 3.26 -27.16 -8.77
N ASP A 469 3.68 -28.38 -9.07
CA ASP A 469 3.87 -29.49 -8.12
C ASP A 469 4.80 -29.15 -6.95
N THR A 470 5.82 -28.33 -7.17
CA THR A 470 6.79 -27.92 -6.14
C THR A 470 7.14 -26.43 -6.30
N PRO A 471 7.32 -25.67 -5.21
CA PRO A 471 7.80 -24.29 -5.29
C PRO A 471 9.32 -24.20 -5.49
N LYS A 472 9.77 -23.17 -6.22
CA LYS A 472 11.18 -22.85 -6.43
C LYS A 472 11.40 -21.34 -6.47
N ALA A 473 12.37 -20.85 -5.70
CA ALA A 473 12.81 -19.46 -5.80
C ALA A 473 13.69 -19.27 -7.04
N GLU A 474 13.24 -18.45 -7.99
CA GLU A 474 14.04 -18.03 -9.15
C GLU A 474 14.96 -16.86 -8.75
N MET A 475 14.48 -15.98 -7.86
CA MET A 475 15.33 -14.99 -7.20
C MET A 475 14.85 -14.68 -5.77
N TYR A 476 15.80 -14.60 -4.83
CA TYR A 476 15.62 -14.09 -3.47
C TYR A 476 15.79 -12.56 -3.40
N LEU A 477 15.39 -11.95 -2.28
CA LEU A 477 15.42 -10.50 -2.04
C LEU A 477 16.83 -9.87 -2.12
N ASN A 478 17.90 -10.67 -1.99
CA ASN A 478 19.29 -10.24 -2.09
C ASN A 478 20.03 -10.76 -3.34
N THR A 479 19.32 -11.33 -4.32
CA THR A 479 19.96 -11.91 -5.53
C THR A 479 20.53 -10.83 -6.44
N TYR A 480 19.77 -9.74 -6.63
CA TYR A 480 20.12 -8.65 -7.54
C TYR A 480 19.99 -7.31 -6.82
N ASN A 481 20.93 -6.40 -7.08
CA ASN A 481 20.96 -5.05 -6.49
C ASN A 481 20.61 -3.95 -7.52
N SER A 482 20.35 -4.32 -8.77
CA SER A 482 20.02 -3.41 -9.86
C SER A 482 18.62 -3.71 -10.38
N LYS A 483 17.83 -2.65 -10.58
CA LYS A 483 16.53 -2.70 -11.26
C LYS A 483 16.65 -3.34 -12.65
N GLN A 484 17.71 -3.01 -13.40
CA GLN A 484 17.93 -3.58 -14.73
C GLN A 484 18.17 -5.09 -14.68
N ASP A 485 18.98 -5.58 -13.74
CA ASP A 485 19.26 -7.02 -13.60
C ASP A 485 17.99 -7.80 -13.26
N ILE A 486 17.15 -7.27 -12.36
CA ILE A 486 15.86 -7.86 -11.99
C ILE A 486 14.92 -7.91 -13.21
N LEU A 487 14.78 -6.79 -13.91
CA LEU A 487 13.92 -6.71 -15.09
C LEU A 487 14.39 -7.64 -16.22
N TYR A 488 15.70 -7.78 -16.40
CA TYR A 488 16.30 -8.73 -17.34
C TYR A 488 15.98 -10.18 -16.96
N HIS A 489 16.09 -10.52 -15.68
CA HIS A 489 15.76 -11.87 -15.20
C HIS A 489 14.27 -12.19 -15.34
N ILE A 490 13.37 -11.26 -14.97
CA ILE A 490 11.91 -11.44 -15.09
C ILE A 490 11.50 -11.75 -16.54
N ARG A 491 12.13 -11.09 -17.54
CA ARG A 491 11.86 -11.36 -18.96
C ARG A 491 12.16 -12.80 -19.37
N ARG A 492 13.01 -13.53 -18.63
CA ARG A 492 13.48 -14.88 -18.97
C ARG A 492 13.01 -15.96 -17.98
N LEU A 493 11.99 -15.66 -17.16
CA LEU A 493 11.43 -16.64 -16.23
C LEU A 493 10.99 -17.91 -16.98
N PRO A 494 11.41 -19.09 -16.52
CA PRO A 494 11.09 -20.35 -17.18
C PRO A 494 9.61 -20.72 -17.02
N TYR A 495 9.05 -21.40 -18.02
CA TYR A 495 7.72 -22.01 -17.96
C TYR A 495 7.85 -23.53 -17.82
N LYS A 496 7.20 -24.13 -16.82
CA LYS A 496 7.20 -25.58 -16.59
C LYS A 496 5.81 -26.17 -16.84
N ASN A 497 5.68 -27.06 -17.83
CA ASN A 497 4.41 -27.71 -18.13
C ASN A 497 4.07 -28.82 -17.11
N SER A 498 3.51 -28.45 -15.96
CA SER A 498 3.13 -29.38 -14.86
C SER A 498 1.63 -29.30 -14.56
N ALA A 499 0.96 -30.44 -14.37
CA ALA A 499 -0.50 -30.51 -14.28
C ALA A 499 -1.10 -30.03 -12.93
N THR A 500 -0.28 -29.68 -11.96
CA THR A 500 -0.69 -29.36 -10.58
C THR A 500 -0.19 -27.98 -10.15
N ALA A 501 -0.93 -27.34 -9.25
CA ALA A 501 -0.59 -26.04 -8.67
C ALA A 501 -0.80 -26.09 -7.15
N ASN A 502 0.28 -26.32 -6.38
CA ASN A 502 0.27 -26.38 -4.92
C ASN A 502 0.55 -25.00 -4.32
N THR A 503 -0.47 -24.13 -4.29
CA THR A 503 -0.35 -22.77 -3.74
C THR A 503 -0.11 -22.80 -2.23
N GLY A 504 -0.68 -23.75 -1.48
CA GLY A 504 -0.48 -23.88 -0.03
C GLY A 504 0.97 -24.14 0.35
N GLU A 505 1.60 -25.11 -0.32
CA GLU A 505 3.02 -25.44 -0.18
C GLU A 505 3.92 -24.24 -0.56
N ALA A 506 3.58 -23.52 -1.64
CA ALA A 506 4.32 -22.34 -2.06
C ALA A 506 4.30 -21.22 -1.00
N LEU A 507 3.16 -21.00 -0.33
CA LEU A 507 3.04 -20.04 0.76
C LEU A 507 3.91 -20.42 1.97
N GLU A 508 3.99 -21.71 2.30
CA GLU A 508 4.84 -22.20 3.38
C GLU A 508 6.33 -22.12 3.04
N PHE A 509 6.71 -22.46 1.81
CA PHE A 509 8.07 -22.28 1.29
C PHE A 509 8.50 -20.81 1.36
N VAL A 510 7.66 -19.87 0.94
CA VAL A 510 7.98 -18.44 0.98
C VAL A 510 8.24 -17.96 2.40
N LYS A 511 7.44 -18.40 3.37
CA LYS A 511 7.64 -18.09 4.79
C LYS A 511 8.96 -18.68 5.33
N ASN A 512 9.26 -19.94 5.03
CA ASN A 512 10.38 -20.65 5.65
C ASN A 512 11.73 -20.40 4.94
N ASP A 513 11.73 -20.17 3.63
CA ASP A 513 12.94 -20.14 2.80
C ASP A 513 13.21 -18.76 2.19
N VAL A 514 12.19 -17.96 1.89
CA VAL A 514 12.36 -16.69 1.15
C VAL A 514 12.37 -15.48 2.08
N PHE A 515 11.37 -15.34 2.97
CA PHE A 515 11.31 -14.28 3.98
C PHE A 515 12.24 -14.56 5.18
N THR A 516 13.51 -14.82 4.88
CA THR A 516 14.55 -15.08 5.87
C THR A 516 15.66 -14.04 5.79
N GLN A 517 16.30 -13.76 6.91
CA GLN A 517 17.43 -12.82 6.96
C GLN A 517 18.56 -13.23 6.00
N ARG A 518 18.83 -14.54 5.89
CA ARG A 518 19.85 -15.08 4.98
C ARG A 518 19.54 -14.84 3.50
N ARG A 519 18.26 -14.72 3.15
CA ARG A 519 17.79 -14.46 1.77
C ARG A 519 17.39 -13.01 1.52
N GLY A 520 17.81 -12.10 2.40
CA GLY A 520 17.69 -10.66 2.19
C GLY A 520 16.46 -9.99 2.80
N SER A 521 15.62 -10.73 3.54
CA SER A 521 14.53 -10.13 4.29
C SER A 521 15.05 -9.21 5.40
N ARG A 522 14.36 -8.08 5.56
CA ARG A 522 14.62 -7.03 6.54
C ARG A 522 13.51 -6.97 7.60
N HIS A 523 12.75 -8.04 7.77
CA HIS A 523 11.67 -8.13 8.76
C HIS A 523 12.14 -7.76 10.18
N GLN A 524 13.34 -8.19 10.59
CA GLN A 524 13.94 -7.87 11.89
C GLN A 524 14.21 -6.37 12.13
N TYR A 525 14.22 -5.57 11.06
CA TYR A 525 14.38 -4.11 11.13
C TYR A 525 13.03 -3.39 11.03
N GLY A 526 11.91 -4.13 11.04
CA GLY A 526 10.56 -3.58 10.89
C GLY A 526 10.21 -3.19 9.45
N VAL A 527 10.99 -3.62 8.45
CA VAL A 527 10.66 -3.34 7.04
C VAL A 527 9.42 -4.13 6.63
N PRO A 528 8.41 -3.51 5.99
CA PRO A 528 7.21 -4.20 5.53
C PRO A 528 7.53 -5.37 4.60
N GLN A 529 6.95 -6.53 4.87
CA GLN A 529 7.08 -7.73 4.06
C GLN A 529 5.77 -7.95 3.29
N THR A 530 5.84 -8.09 1.98
CA THR A 530 4.66 -8.21 1.10
C THR A 530 4.81 -9.40 0.17
N ALA A 531 3.80 -10.28 0.14
CA ALA A 531 3.68 -11.36 -0.83
C ALA A 531 2.61 -11.02 -1.86
N VAL A 532 2.87 -11.25 -3.15
CA VAL A 532 1.89 -11.11 -4.23
C VAL A 532 1.72 -12.46 -4.92
N VAL A 533 0.62 -13.14 -4.62
CA VAL A 533 0.26 -14.45 -5.17
C VAL A 533 -0.48 -14.26 -6.48
N ILE A 534 0.06 -14.75 -7.59
CA ILE A 534 -0.58 -14.76 -8.89
C ILE A 534 -0.93 -16.20 -9.24
N THR A 535 -2.22 -16.50 -9.35
CA THR A 535 -2.71 -17.85 -9.67
C THR A 535 -3.57 -17.84 -10.93
N THR A 536 -3.38 -18.86 -11.77
CA THR A 536 -4.12 -19.04 -13.02
C THR A 536 -5.28 -20.04 -12.88
N GLY A 537 -5.31 -20.80 -11.79
CA GLY A 537 -6.31 -21.83 -11.53
C GLY A 537 -6.51 -22.13 -10.04
N ASN A 538 -7.13 -23.26 -9.76
CA ASN A 538 -7.38 -23.72 -8.39
C ASN A 538 -6.16 -24.43 -7.82
N SER A 539 -5.91 -24.22 -6.53
CA SER A 539 -4.90 -24.97 -5.80
C SER A 539 -5.29 -26.45 -5.71
N THR A 540 -4.30 -27.34 -5.84
CA THR A 540 -4.47 -28.79 -5.63
C THR A 540 -4.27 -29.22 -4.17
N ASP A 541 -3.82 -28.31 -3.31
CA ASP A 541 -3.61 -28.50 -1.88
C ASP A 541 -4.40 -27.47 -1.03
N ASP A 542 -4.34 -27.62 0.30
CA ASP A 542 -4.97 -26.70 1.24
C ASP A 542 -4.16 -25.40 1.38
N VAL A 543 -4.76 -24.28 1.00
CA VAL A 543 -4.15 -22.95 1.04
C VAL A 543 -4.21 -22.30 2.42
N SER A 544 -5.13 -22.73 3.29
CA SER A 544 -5.48 -22.04 4.53
C SER A 544 -4.32 -21.99 5.53
N GLN A 545 -3.65 -23.13 5.76
CA GLN A 545 -2.55 -23.23 6.72
C GLN A 545 -1.32 -22.44 6.28
N GLY A 546 -0.93 -22.56 5.01
CA GLY A 546 0.21 -21.84 4.44
C GLY A 546 -0.01 -20.33 4.51
N ALA A 547 -1.19 -19.87 4.08
CA ALA A 547 -1.56 -18.45 4.13
C ALA A 547 -1.57 -17.90 5.56
N ARG A 548 -2.21 -18.60 6.49
CA ARG A 548 -2.28 -18.20 7.90
C ARG A 548 -0.89 -18.11 8.54
N LYS A 549 -0.02 -19.10 8.33
CA LYS A 549 1.36 -19.07 8.84
C LYS A 549 2.13 -17.88 8.30
N LEU A 550 1.94 -17.54 7.03
CA LEU A 550 2.59 -16.40 6.39
C LEU A 550 2.05 -15.06 6.93
N ARG A 551 0.73 -14.90 7.05
CA ARG A 551 0.11 -13.69 7.66
C ARG A 551 0.56 -13.47 9.11
N LEU A 552 0.56 -14.52 9.93
CA LEU A 552 1.00 -14.46 11.33
C LEU A 552 2.50 -14.12 11.49
N SER A 553 3.29 -14.27 10.43
CA SER A 553 4.69 -13.82 10.40
C SER A 553 4.85 -12.33 10.09
N GLY A 554 3.74 -11.59 9.95
CA GLY A 554 3.72 -10.16 9.65
C GLY A 554 3.81 -9.83 8.15
N VAL A 555 3.60 -10.80 7.27
CA VAL A 555 3.60 -10.60 5.81
C VAL A 555 2.20 -10.22 5.34
N LYS A 556 2.07 -9.09 4.64
CA LYS A 556 0.83 -8.71 3.93
C LYS A 556 0.75 -9.50 2.62
N ILE A 557 -0.38 -10.17 2.36
CA ILE A 557 -0.54 -11.05 1.19
C ILE A 557 -1.59 -10.47 0.26
N PHE A 558 -1.17 -10.13 -0.96
CA PHE A 558 -2.04 -9.80 -2.09
C PHE A 558 -2.27 -11.04 -2.95
N THR A 559 -3.47 -11.19 -3.51
CA THR A 559 -3.80 -12.26 -4.46
C THR A 559 -4.32 -11.68 -5.76
N VAL A 560 -3.87 -12.23 -6.89
CA VAL A 560 -4.33 -11.93 -8.25
C VAL A 560 -4.77 -13.24 -8.90
N GLY A 561 -6.07 -13.35 -9.21
CA GLY A 561 -6.65 -14.56 -9.82
C GLY A 561 -7.36 -14.29 -11.16
N GLY A 562 -7.26 -15.23 -12.10
CA GLY A 562 -8.08 -15.25 -13.33
C GLY A 562 -9.47 -15.87 -13.13
N VAL A 563 -10.32 -15.95 -14.16
CA VAL A 563 -11.70 -16.48 -14.07
C VAL A 563 -11.81 -17.89 -13.51
N ASN A 564 -10.81 -18.73 -13.75
CA ASN A 564 -10.82 -20.11 -13.28
C ASN A 564 -10.37 -20.27 -11.82
N SER A 565 -10.01 -19.18 -11.15
CA SER A 565 -9.59 -19.20 -9.75
C SER A 565 -10.79 -19.15 -8.80
N ASN A 566 -10.77 -20.01 -7.78
CA ASN A 566 -11.79 -20.04 -6.74
C ASN A 566 -11.64 -18.79 -5.85
N ARG A 567 -12.62 -17.89 -5.93
CA ARG A 567 -12.66 -16.66 -5.12
C ARG A 567 -12.54 -16.96 -3.61
N THR A 568 -13.16 -18.03 -3.12
CA THR A 568 -13.06 -18.42 -1.70
C THR A 568 -11.62 -18.76 -1.32
N ALA A 569 -10.87 -19.44 -2.19
CA ALA A 569 -9.46 -19.73 -1.95
C ALA A 569 -8.61 -18.45 -1.95
N LEU A 570 -8.89 -17.50 -2.84
CA LEU A 570 -8.20 -16.19 -2.84
C LEU A 570 -8.45 -15.42 -1.55
N LEU A 571 -9.71 -15.39 -1.07
CA LEU A 571 -10.09 -14.76 0.20
C LEU A 571 -9.36 -15.41 1.39
N GLN A 572 -9.19 -16.73 1.37
CA GLN A 572 -8.45 -17.46 2.40
C GLN A 572 -6.94 -17.17 2.38
N ILE A 573 -6.37 -16.81 1.22
CA ILE A 573 -4.95 -16.51 1.07
C ILE A 573 -4.65 -15.06 1.47
N ALA A 574 -5.43 -14.12 0.96
CA ALA A 574 -5.19 -12.70 1.09
C ALA A 574 -5.22 -12.19 2.54
N SER A 575 -4.56 -11.07 2.79
CA SER A 575 -4.70 -10.34 4.06
C SER A 575 -6.03 -9.60 4.14
N ASP A 576 -6.43 -9.25 5.36
CA ASP A 576 -7.63 -8.46 5.62
C ASP A 576 -7.37 -6.95 5.53
N PRO A 577 -8.30 -6.16 4.96
CA PRO A 577 -9.59 -6.60 4.38
C PRO A 577 -9.47 -7.08 2.93
N SER A 578 -10.24 -8.11 2.56
CA SER A 578 -10.22 -8.74 1.23
C SER A 578 -10.32 -7.78 0.04
N ARG A 579 -11.07 -6.69 0.12
CA ARG A 579 -11.25 -5.75 -0.99
C ARG A 579 -9.97 -5.00 -1.36
N THR A 580 -9.03 -4.87 -0.42
CA THR A 580 -7.71 -4.25 -0.62
C THR A 580 -6.69 -5.25 -1.17
N PHE A 581 -6.78 -6.50 -0.73
CA PHE A 581 -5.74 -7.51 -0.99
C PHE A 581 -6.13 -8.54 -2.07
N VAL A 582 -7.38 -8.60 -2.52
CA VAL A 582 -7.86 -9.54 -3.54
C VAL A 582 -8.20 -8.84 -4.85
N PHE A 583 -7.50 -9.23 -5.92
CA PHE A 583 -7.70 -8.77 -7.29
C PHE A 583 -8.11 -9.94 -8.18
N THR A 584 -9.14 -9.74 -8.99
CA THR A 584 -9.63 -10.74 -9.94
C THR A 584 -9.79 -10.13 -11.33
N VAL A 585 -9.40 -10.85 -12.37
CA VAL A 585 -9.59 -10.45 -13.77
C VAL A 585 -10.42 -11.48 -14.53
N GLU A 586 -11.27 -11.01 -15.44
CA GLU A 586 -12.08 -11.86 -16.32
C GLU A 586 -11.23 -12.68 -17.31
N ASP A 587 -10.06 -12.18 -17.65
CA ASP A 587 -9.09 -12.84 -18.52
C ASP A 587 -7.70 -12.36 -18.09
N LEU A 588 -6.69 -13.22 -18.12
CA LEU A 588 -5.31 -12.80 -17.85
C LEU A 588 -4.80 -11.80 -18.91
N ALA A 589 -5.43 -11.74 -20.08
CA ALA A 589 -5.21 -10.66 -21.06
C ALA A 589 -5.55 -9.27 -20.48
N ASN A 590 -6.40 -9.20 -19.45
CA ASN A 590 -6.82 -7.97 -18.78
C ASN A 590 -5.97 -7.65 -17.54
N LEU A 591 -4.85 -8.34 -17.29
CA LEU A 591 -3.94 -8.02 -16.17
C LEU A 591 -3.44 -6.57 -16.19
N ASN A 592 -3.32 -5.96 -17.39
CA ASN A 592 -2.98 -4.55 -17.55
C ASN A 592 -4.00 -3.61 -16.89
N THR A 593 -5.28 -4.00 -16.81
CA THR A 593 -6.35 -3.18 -16.21
C THR A 593 -6.21 -3.00 -14.71
N ILE A 594 -5.59 -3.96 -14.01
CA ILE A 594 -5.38 -3.92 -12.56
C ILE A 594 -3.98 -3.46 -12.18
N GLN A 595 -3.09 -3.25 -13.16
CA GLN A 595 -1.66 -3.01 -12.93
C GLN A 595 -1.41 -1.75 -12.08
N ARG A 596 -1.97 -0.60 -12.49
CA ARG A 596 -1.85 0.66 -11.75
C ARG A 596 -2.52 0.55 -10.38
N ASN A 597 -3.65 -0.16 -10.31
CA ASN A 597 -4.40 -0.34 -9.07
C ASN A 597 -3.62 -1.15 -8.04
N LEU A 598 -3.16 -2.33 -8.43
CA LEU A 598 -2.35 -3.21 -7.58
C LEU A 598 -1.08 -2.50 -7.11
N ARG A 599 -0.32 -1.90 -8.04
CA ARG A 599 0.96 -1.24 -7.72
C ARG A 599 0.81 -0.17 -6.66
N ALA A 600 -0.13 0.73 -6.85
CA ALA A 600 -0.30 1.81 -5.91
C ALA A 600 -0.97 1.38 -4.59
N THR A 601 -1.85 0.36 -4.63
CA THR A 601 -2.43 -0.21 -3.41
C THR A 601 -1.34 -0.78 -2.52
N PHE A 602 -0.45 -1.62 -3.05
CA PHE A 602 0.64 -2.13 -2.22
C PHE A 602 1.70 -1.06 -1.91
N CYS A 603 2.01 -0.10 -2.80
CA CYS A 603 2.91 1.02 -2.45
C CYS A 603 2.36 1.84 -1.27
N HIS A 604 1.05 2.14 -1.27
CA HIS A 604 0.37 2.77 -0.14
C HIS A 604 0.40 1.88 1.12
N GLU A 605 0.08 0.59 1.00
CA GLU A 605 0.11 -0.34 2.13
C GLU A 605 1.52 -0.55 2.70
N THR A 606 2.57 -0.37 1.89
CA THR A 606 3.96 -0.37 2.37
C THR A 606 4.36 0.94 3.04
N GLU A 607 3.66 2.04 2.74
CA GLU A 607 3.85 3.34 3.39
C GLU A 607 3.04 3.51 4.67
N GLN A 608 1.88 2.83 4.78
CA GLN A 608 1.14 2.67 6.03
C GLN A 608 1.99 1.88 7.03
N ARG A 609 2.92 2.65 7.58
CA ARG A 609 3.79 2.38 8.67
C ARG A 609 2.91 2.20 9.90
N ASP A 610 2.92 0.97 10.42
CA ASP A 610 2.87 0.80 11.87
C ASP A 610 4.13 1.38 12.57
N HIS A 611 5.08 2.01 11.84
CA HIS A 611 5.78 3.30 12.12
C HIS A 611 7.17 3.42 11.43
N PRO A 612 7.74 4.64 11.29
CA PRO A 612 9.12 4.85 10.83
C PRO A 612 10.14 4.36 11.86
N VAL A 613 11.00 3.41 11.50
CA VAL A 613 12.32 3.30 12.14
C VAL A 613 13.25 4.24 11.38
N GLN A 614 13.63 5.35 12.02
CA GLN A 614 14.76 6.15 11.58
C GLN A 614 16.01 5.27 11.75
N LEU A 615 16.65 4.90 10.64
CA LEU A 615 17.93 4.18 10.63
C LEU A 615 19.00 5.05 11.29
N VAL A 616 19.18 4.91 12.61
CA VAL A 616 20.36 5.43 13.30
C VAL A 616 21.49 4.43 13.06
N THR A 617 22.53 4.91 12.39
CA THR A 617 23.79 4.20 12.14
C THR A 617 24.41 3.74 13.47
N ALA A 618 24.66 2.44 13.58
CA ALA A 618 25.23 1.81 14.77
C ALA A 618 26.70 2.21 14.97
N GLY A 619 26.99 2.92 16.06
CA GLY A 619 28.29 2.92 16.73
C GLY A 619 28.41 1.72 17.69
N ALA A 620 29.62 1.20 17.84
CA ALA A 620 30.02 -0.05 18.52
C ALA A 620 29.46 -0.29 19.95
N PRO A 621 29.42 -1.56 20.42
CA PRO A 621 28.77 -1.94 21.66
C PRO A 621 29.70 -1.78 22.87
N ASP A 622 29.17 -1.29 23.98
CA ASP A 622 29.80 -1.48 25.29
C ASP A 622 28.87 -2.23 26.24
N SER A 623 29.43 -3.29 26.81
CA SER A 623 28.78 -4.28 27.66
C SER A 623 28.63 -3.77 29.10
N ARG A 624 27.43 -3.95 29.68
CA ARG A 624 27.12 -4.33 31.08
C ARG A 624 25.85 -3.63 31.59
N SER A 625 24.70 -4.29 31.45
CA SER A 625 23.74 -4.46 32.55
C SER A 625 22.71 -5.53 32.17
N SER A 626 22.60 -6.52 33.04
CA SER A 626 21.59 -7.58 33.00
C SER A 626 20.26 -7.00 33.50
N GLY A 627 19.36 -6.72 32.57
CA GLY A 627 17.96 -6.39 32.80
C GLY A 627 17.23 -6.59 31.48
N ILE A 628 16.24 -7.48 31.45
CA ILE A 628 15.47 -7.87 30.27
C ILE A 628 14.92 -6.61 29.58
N PRO A 629 15.27 -6.30 28.32
CA PRO A 629 14.71 -5.14 27.65
C PRO A 629 13.44 -5.56 26.88
N PHE A 630 12.28 -5.09 27.35
CA PHE A 630 11.10 -4.90 26.50
C PHE A 630 11.48 -3.89 25.40
N ARG A 631 11.91 -4.38 24.24
CA ARG A 631 12.14 -3.58 23.03
C ARG A 631 11.01 -3.85 22.04
N GLY A 632 10.13 -2.86 21.87
CA GLY A 632 9.05 -2.88 20.89
C GLY A 632 7.83 -2.06 21.32
N ALA A 633 8.02 -0.85 21.83
CA ALA A 633 6.91 0.02 22.24
C ALA A 633 7.14 1.43 21.70
N GLY A 634 7.08 1.57 20.38
CA GLY A 634 6.91 2.85 19.71
C GLY A 634 5.62 2.74 18.88
N ILE A 635 4.57 3.40 19.35
CA ILE A 635 3.30 3.71 18.66
C ILE A 635 2.05 2.77 18.77
N PRO A 636 2.06 1.53 19.29
CA PRO A 636 0.80 0.96 19.80
C PRO A 636 0.17 1.86 20.89
N PHE A 637 0.99 2.70 21.52
CA PHE A 637 0.62 3.62 22.58
C PHE A 637 -0.21 4.83 22.10
N LEU A 638 0.08 5.46 20.96
CA LEU A 638 -0.62 6.70 20.55
C LEU A 638 -2.04 6.44 20.05
N ARG A 639 -2.24 5.44 19.17
CA ARG A 639 -3.60 5.09 18.70
C ARG A 639 -4.45 4.54 19.84
N SER A 640 -3.87 3.67 20.69
CA SER A 640 -4.55 3.18 21.89
C SER A 640 -4.86 4.32 22.87
N ALA A 641 -4.00 5.34 23.02
CA ALA A 641 -4.27 6.50 23.86
C ALA A 641 -5.41 7.37 23.30
N ILE A 642 -5.41 7.64 22.00
CA ILE A 642 -6.48 8.39 21.31
C ILE A 642 -7.83 7.63 21.41
N LEU A 643 -7.81 6.31 21.20
CA LEU A 643 -8.97 5.43 21.38
C LEU A 643 -9.48 5.46 22.83
N LYS A 644 -8.60 5.30 23.82
CA LYS A 644 -8.94 5.41 25.25
C LYS A 644 -9.56 6.76 25.58
N GLN A 645 -8.97 7.84 25.07
CA GLN A 645 -9.46 9.20 25.25
C GLN A 645 -10.85 9.41 24.62
N GLY A 646 -11.09 8.84 23.43
CA GLY A 646 -12.38 8.91 22.76
C GLY A 646 -13.49 8.15 23.52
N CYS A 647 -13.13 7.06 24.20
CA CYS A 647 -14.04 6.22 24.96
C CYS A 647 -14.40 6.74 26.36
N ARG A 648 -14.16 8.01 26.66
CA ARG A 648 -14.38 8.55 28.01
C ARG A 648 -15.86 8.61 28.41
N LYS A 649 -16.77 8.89 27.46
CA LYS A 649 -18.23 8.81 27.71
C LYS A 649 -18.75 7.37 27.83
N THR A 650 -17.93 6.38 27.47
CA THR A 650 -18.21 4.95 27.59
C THR A 650 -17.43 4.28 28.74
N GLU A 651 -16.87 5.07 29.67
CA GLU A 651 -16.27 4.58 30.93
C GLU A 651 -17.28 3.88 31.87
N GLU A 652 -18.57 4.09 31.62
CA GLU A 652 -19.67 3.39 32.26
C GLU A 652 -20.48 2.65 31.20
N ALA A 653 -20.31 1.33 31.07
CA ALA A 653 -21.04 0.51 30.11
C ALA A 653 -21.24 -0.93 30.62
N ASP A 654 -22.28 -1.60 30.11
CA ASP A 654 -22.47 -3.04 30.32
C ASP A 654 -22.28 -3.77 29.00
N ILE A 655 -21.20 -4.56 28.93
CA ILE A 655 -20.78 -5.25 27.71
C ILE A 655 -20.92 -6.76 27.92
N TYR A 656 -21.68 -7.41 27.06
CA TYR A 656 -21.69 -8.87 26.95
C TYR A 656 -20.96 -9.30 25.69
N PHE A 657 -20.06 -10.28 25.84
CA PHE A 657 -19.57 -11.06 24.72
C PHE A 657 -20.42 -12.31 24.56
N LEU A 658 -20.94 -12.51 23.34
CA LEU A 658 -21.64 -13.72 22.93
C LEU A 658 -20.79 -14.41 21.88
N ILE A 659 -20.09 -15.48 22.27
CA ILE A 659 -19.11 -16.13 21.40
C ILE A 659 -19.56 -17.51 20.96
N ASP A 660 -19.38 -17.78 19.67
CA ASP A 660 -19.61 -19.07 19.08
C ASP A 660 -18.54 -20.07 19.54
N GLU A 661 -18.99 -21.27 19.90
CA GLU A 661 -18.13 -22.41 20.24
C GLU A 661 -18.54 -23.68 19.48
N SER A 662 -19.18 -23.50 18.32
CA SER A 662 -19.62 -24.58 17.44
C SER A 662 -18.45 -25.46 16.96
N GLY A 663 -18.81 -26.63 16.43
CA GLY A 663 -17.84 -27.64 15.99
C GLY A 663 -16.96 -27.24 14.79
N SER A 664 -17.23 -26.10 14.14
CA SER A 664 -16.41 -25.52 13.07
C SER A 664 -15.18 -24.78 13.59
N ILE A 665 -15.13 -24.46 14.88
CA ILE A 665 -14.07 -23.65 15.49
C ILE A 665 -13.02 -24.56 16.12
N TYR A 666 -11.75 -24.39 15.74
CA TYR A 666 -10.64 -25.15 16.32
C TYR A 666 -10.07 -24.48 17.58
N GLU A 667 -9.42 -25.25 18.45
CA GLU A 667 -8.83 -24.74 19.72
C GLU A 667 -7.96 -23.49 19.52
N LYS A 668 -7.10 -23.45 18.49
CA LYS A 668 -6.25 -22.28 18.23
C LYS A 668 -7.05 -21.03 17.82
N GLU A 669 -8.22 -21.19 17.21
CA GLU A 669 -9.11 -20.11 16.79
C GLU A 669 -9.92 -19.61 17.99
N PHE A 670 -10.37 -20.53 18.83
CA PHE A 670 -10.99 -20.21 20.11
C PHE A 670 -10.07 -19.38 21.01
N GLN A 671 -8.77 -19.74 21.08
CA GLN A 671 -7.78 -18.93 21.79
C GLN A 671 -7.58 -17.54 21.16
N MET A 672 -7.74 -17.39 19.84
CA MET A 672 -7.70 -16.08 19.19
C MET A 672 -8.90 -15.21 19.58
N MET A 673 -10.10 -15.78 19.70
CA MET A 673 -11.27 -15.05 20.21
C MET A 673 -11.09 -14.60 21.67
N LYS A 674 -10.60 -15.48 22.54
CA LYS A 674 -10.27 -15.13 23.93
C LYS A 674 -9.27 -13.98 24.00
N LYS A 675 -8.19 -14.07 23.20
CA LYS A 675 -7.19 -13.01 23.12
C LYS A 675 -7.78 -11.71 22.58
N PHE A 676 -8.65 -11.76 21.57
CA PHE A 676 -9.36 -10.60 21.06
C PHE A 676 -10.18 -9.92 22.15
N ILE A 677 -10.96 -10.67 22.94
CA ILE A 677 -11.75 -10.12 24.07
C ILE A 677 -10.83 -9.40 25.06
N LEU A 678 -9.73 -10.04 25.45
CA LEU A 678 -8.79 -9.45 26.41
C LEU A 678 -8.16 -8.16 25.87
N GLU A 679 -7.69 -8.17 24.62
CA GLU A 679 -7.08 -6.99 23.98
C GLU A 679 -8.09 -5.88 23.72
N PHE A 680 -9.31 -6.21 23.33
CA PHE A 680 -10.42 -5.27 23.15
C PHE A 680 -10.71 -4.52 24.44
N LEU A 681 -10.76 -5.24 25.56
CA LEU A 681 -11.06 -4.68 26.87
C LEU A 681 -9.89 -3.90 27.49
N LEU A 682 -8.70 -3.87 26.88
CA LEU A 682 -7.60 -3.02 27.35
C LEU A 682 -7.90 -1.53 27.22
N THR A 683 -8.88 -1.17 26.38
CA THR A 683 -9.30 0.22 26.17
C THR A 683 -10.20 0.75 27.30
N PHE A 684 -10.77 -0.14 28.12
CA PHE A 684 -11.78 0.23 29.13
C PHE A 684 -11.29 -0.02 30.57
N HIS A 685 -11.75 0.82 31.49
CA HIS A 685 -11.57 0.59 32.93
C HIS A 685 -12.64 -0.37 33.45
N ILE A 686 -12.21 -1.55 33.91
CA ILE A 686 -13.11 -2.62 34.36
C ILE A 686 -13.38 -2.47 35.86
N GLY A 687 -14.66 -2.34 36.23
CA GLY A 687 -15.05 -2.21 37.62
C GLY A 687 -16.57 -2.12 37.83
N PRO A 688 -17.05 -2.29 39.07
CA PRO A 688 -18.50 -2.36 39.38
C PRO A 688 -19.26 -1.07 39.07
N ASN A 689 -18.58 0.08 39.15
CA ASN A 689 -19.11 1.40 38.82
C ASN A 689 -18.53 1.96 37.50
N GLN A 690 -17.81 1.14 36.72
CA GLN A 690 -17.17 1.52 35.45
C GLN A 690 -17.71 0.64 34.32
N VAL A 691 -16.86 -0.01 33.50
CA VAL A 691 -17.31 -1.00 32.52
C VAL A 691 -17.46 -2.37 33.19
N ARG A 692 -18.66 -2.94 33.10
CA ARG A 692 -18.98 -4.30 33.55
C ARG A 692 -19.01 -5.24 32.34
N VAL A 693 -18.45 -6.44 32.51
CA VAL A 693 -18.29 -7.39 31.40
C VAL A 693 -18.90 -8.73 31.78
N GLY A 694 -19.70 -9.29 30.88
CA GLY A 694 -20.20 -10.66 30.95
C GLY A 694 -19.81 -11.44 29.70
N LEU A 695 -19.75 -12.76 29.82
CA LEU A 695 -19.41 -13.65 28.70
C LEU A 695 -20.36 -14.85 28.68
N VAL A 696 -20.95 -15.09 27.52
CA VAL A 696 -21.79 -16.25 27.22
C VAL A 696 -21.22 -16.90 25.98
N LYS A 697 -20.97 -18.22 26.03
CA LYS A 697 -20.63 -19.01 24.85
C LYS A 697 -21.87 -19.72 24.34
N PHE A 698 -21.95 -20.03 23.05
CA PHE A 698 -23.09 -20.77 22.50
C PHE A 698 -22.65 -21.75 21.41
N ALA A 699 -23.35 -22.87 21.37
CA ALA A 699 -23.37 -23.78 20.23
C ALA A 699 -24.81 -24.25 20.00
N ASN A 700 -25.16 -25.44 20.51
CA ASN A 700 -26.55 -25.91 20.51
C ASN A 700 -27.41 -25.13 21.53
N GLU A 701 -26.82 -24.80 22.67
CA GLU A 701 -27.45 -24.09 23.79
C GLU A 701 -26.49 -22.98 24.27
N PRO A 702 -27.02 -21.87 24.81
CA PRO A 702 -26.18 -20.83 25.41
C PRO A 702 -25.71 -21.23 26.82
N ILE A 703 -24.41 -21.08 27.08
CA ILE A 703 -23.74 -21.41 28.34
C ILE A 703 -23.13 -20.12 28.91
N PRO A 704 -23.58 -19.65 30.09
CA PRO A 704 -22.99 -18.47 30.73
C PRO A 704 -21.66 -18.85 31.41
N GLU A 705 -20.59 -18.12 31.10
CA GLU A 705 -19.29 -18.30 31.75
C GLU A 705 -19.16 -17.41 32.98
N PHE A 706 -19.60 -16.15 32.87
CA PHE A 706 -19.73 -15.21 33.99
C PHE A 706 -20.64 -14.03 33.64
N ASP A 707 -21.36 -13.50 34.63
CA ASP A 707 -22.26 -12.34 34.51
C ASP A 707 -21.54 -11.01 34.85
N LEU A 708 -22.18 -9.88 34.56
CA LEU A 708 -21.66 -8.50 34.70
C LEU A 708 -21.13 -8.16 36.10
N THR A 709 -21.58 -8.85 37.15
CA THR A 709 -21.22 -8.56 38.54
C THR A 709 -20.09 -9.43 39.09
N GLU A 710 -19.66 -10.46 38.35
CA GLU A 710 -18.71 -11.46 38.84
C GLU A 710 -17.25 -11.02 38.69
N THR A 711 -16.94 -10.19 37.68
CA THR A 711 -15.61 -9.62 37.46
C THR A 711 -15.49 -8.22 38.05
N LYS A 712 -14.80 -8.11 39.19
CA LYS A 712 -14.70 -6.84 39.95
C LYS A 712 -13.59 -5.90 39.46
N ASP A 713 -12.59 -6.46 38.79
CA ASP A 713 -11.41 -5.76 38.30
C ASP A 713 -10.84 -6.52 37.10
N ARG A 714 -9.80 -5.93 36.48
CA ARG A 714 -9.14 -6.49 35.31
C ARG A 714 -8.51 -7.87 35.56
N ALA A 715 -7.90 -8.08 36.73
CA ALA A 715 -7.23 -9.34 37.04
C ALA A 715 -8.23 -10.51 37.20
N ALA A 716 -9.40 -10.23 37.79
CA ALA A 716 -10.50 -11.18 37.88
C ALA A 716 -11.06 -11.54 36.50
N LEU A 717 -11.22 -10.54 35.63
CA LEU A 717 -11.67 -10.73 34.24
C LEU A 717 -10.68 -11.58 33.44
N ASP A 718 -9.39 -11.25 33.46
CA ASP A 718 -8.36 -12.00 32.72
C ASP A 718 -8.40 -13.50 33.12
N LYS A 719 -8.48 -13.77 34.43
CA LYS A 719 -8.59 -15.13 34.98
C LYS A 719 -9.90 -15.83 34.60
N ALA A 720 -11.01 -15.09 34.48
CA ALA A 720 -12.31 -15.64 34.10
C ALA A 720 -12.31 -16.07 32.63
N VAL A 721 -11.83 -15.19 31.73
CA VAL A 721 -11.70 -15.49 30.29
C VAL A 721 -10.74 -16.64 30.04
N ASP A 722 -9.58 -16.68 30.73
CA ASP A 722 -8.59 -17.74 30.57
C ASP A 722 -9.14 -19.14 30.86
N LYS A 723 -10.14 -19.27 31.75
CA LYS A 723 -10.74 -20.55 32.12
C LYS A 723 -11.79 -21.08 31.14
N VAL A 724 -12.28 -20.25 30.24
CA VAL A 724 -13.28 -20.66 29.25
C VAL A 724 -12.67 -21.70 28.30
N TYR A 725 -13.36 -22.82 28.09
CA TYR A 725 -12.94 -23.94 27.25
C TYR A 725 -13.97 -24.23 26.15
N LEU A 726 -13.49 -24.86 25.06
CA LEU A 726 -14.27 -25.19 23.87
C LEU A 726 -14.95 -26.56 24.02
N ASP A 727 -16.28 -26.62 23.91
CA ASP A 727 -17.06 -27.86 23.99
C ASP A 727 -17.50 -28.42 22.62
N GLY A 728 -17.81 -27.55 21.65
CA GLY A 728 -18.32 -27.93 20.32
C GLY A 728 -19.84 -28.13 20.25
N GLY A 729 -20.41 -28.01 19.04
CA GLY A 729 -21.84 -28.23 18.79
C GLY A 729 -22.35 -27.58 17.49
N GLY A 730 -23.68 -27.41 17.34
CA GLY A 730 -24.30 -26.63 16.26
C GLY A 730 -24.19 -25.11 16.48
N THR A 731 -24.89 -24.30 15.69
CA THR A 731 -24.77 -22.83 15.72
C THR A 731 -26.15 -22.18 15.90
N ASN A 732 -26.71 -22.18 17.12
CA ASN A 732 -28.04 -21.60 17.43
C ASN A 732 -27.94 -20.15 17.98
N ILE A 733 -27.70 -19.17 17.10
CA ILE A 733 -27.57 -17.75 17.46
C ILE A 733 -28.91 -17.18 17.97
N GLY A 734 -30.05 -17.56 17.38
CA GLY A 734 -31.37 -17.03 17.75
C GLY A 734 -31.75 -17.37 19.20
N LEU A 735 -31.53 -18.62 19.61
CA LEU A 735 -31.70 -19.08 20.97
C LEU A 735 -30.76 -18.35 21.94
N ALA A 736 -29.50 -18.15 21.53
CA ALA A 736 -28.51 -17.42 22.31
C ALA A 736 -28.90 -15.95 22.51
N LEU A 737 -29.41 -15.26 21.48
CA LEU A 737 -29.93 -13.89 21.58
C LEU A 737 -31.12 -13.81 22.53
N LYS A 738 -32.07 -14.76 22.43
CA LYS A 738 -33.22 -14.83 23.36
C LYS A 738 -32.78 -15.01 24.81
N TYR A 739 -31.69 -15.74 25.04
CA TYR A 739 -31.12 -15.94 26.37
C TYR A 739 -30.49 -14.67 26.96
N MET A 740 -30.08 -13.72 26.12
CA MET A 740 -29.54 -12.42 26.57
C MET A 740 -30.62 -11.45 27.05
N GLU A 741 -31.87 -11.61 26.61
CA GLU A 741 -32.98 -10.72 26.95
C GLU A 741 -33.15 -10.50 28.47
N PRO A 742 -33.35 -11.54 29.31
CA PRO A 742 -33.51 -11.33 30.76
C PRO A 742 -32.25 -10.78 31.44
N ARG A 743 -31.06 -10.93 30.84
CA ARG A 743 -29.81 -10.41 31.40
C ARG A 743 -29.68 -8.92 31.22
N PHE A 744 -30.02 -8.39 30.05
CA PHE A 744 -30.03 -6.95 29.84
C PHE A 744 -31.14 -6.27 30.64
N GLN A 745 -32.30 -6.93 30.83
CA GLN A 745 -33.33 -6.46 31.77
C GLN A 745 -32.78 -6.37 33.21
N ALA A 746 -32.07 -7.40 33.67
CA ALA A 746 -31.43 -7.39 34.99
C ALA A 746 -30.32 -6.31 35.09
N ALA A 747 -29.54 -6.10 34.02
CA ALA A 747 -28.51 -5.06 33.97
C ALA A 747 -29.09 -3.65 34.14
N VAL A 748 -30.23 -3.36 33.49
CA VAL A 748 -30.99 -2.12 33.65
C VAL A 748 -31.54 -1.97 35.07
N ALA A 749 -32.12 -3.03 35.64
CA ALA A 749 -32.65 -3.00 37.00
C ALA A 749 -31.56 -2.76 38.06
N ASN A 750 -30.39 -3.37 37.90
CA ASN A 750 -29.28 -3.29 38.86
C ASN A 750 -28.46 -1.99 38.74
N ARG A 751 -28.48 -1.33 37.58
CA ARG A 751 -27.75 -0.08 37.34
C ARG A 751 -28.60 0.88 36.50
N PRO A 752 -29.64 1.50 37.09
CA PRO A 752 -30.54 2.38 36.38
C PRO A 752 -29.84 3.70 36.02
N GLY A 753 -29.82 4.03 34.73
CA GLY A 753 -29.28 5.28 34.21
C GLY A 753 -29.55 5.37 32.70
N PRO A 754 -30.22 6.42 32.21
CA PRO A 754 -30.60 6.52 30.78
C PRO A 754 -29.39 6.64 29.84
N ASP A 755 -28.24 7.03 30.37
CA ASP A 755 -27.03 7.29 29.58
C ASP A 755 -26.01 6.13 29.59
N ILE A 756 -26.28 5.01 30.28
CA ILE A 756 -25.33 3.90 30.40
C ILE A 756 -25.53 2.91 29.24
N PRO A 757 -24.58 2.78 28.28
CA PRO A 757 -24.75 1.91 27.13
C PRO A 757 -24.89 0.44 27.53
N ARG A 758 -25.77 -0.27 26.83
CA ARG A 758 -25.94 -1.72 26.89
C ARG A 758 -25.47 -2.30 25.58
N ILE A 759 -24.44 -3.14 25.62
CA ILE A 759 -23.71 -3.54 24.41
C ILE A 759 -23.60 -5.05 24.36
N LEU A 760 -23.93 -5.63 23.21
CA LEU A 760 -23.72 -7.04 22.90
C LEU A 760 -22.72 -7.15 21.74
N ILE A 761 -21.63 -7.89 21.93
CA ILE A 761 -20.66 -8.21 20.89
C ILE A 761 -20.78 -9.70 20.56
N LEU A 762 -21.35 -10.01 19.40
CA LEU A 762 -21.53 -11.37 18.88
C LEU A 762 -20.35 -11.73 17.96
N ILE A 763 -19.72 -12.90 18.18
CA ILE A 763 -18.68 -13.45 17.30
C ILE A 763 -19.13 -14.83 16.81
N THR A 764 -19.16 -15.06 15.50
CA THR A 764 -19.54 -16.35 14.89
C THR A 764 -18.78 -16.61 13.59
N ASP A 765 -18.52 -17.88 13.27
CA ASP A 765 -17.90 -18.31 12.00
C ASP A 765 -18.90 -18.97 11.03
N GLY A 766 -20.18 -19.02 11.40
CA GLY A 766 -21.20 -19.80 10.70
C GLY A 766 -22.56 -19.09 10.59
N LYS A 767 -23.45 -19.74 9.84
CA LYS A 767 -24.86 -19.34 9.73
C LYS A 767 -25.64 -19.97 10.87
N SER A 768 -26.57 -19.22 11.47
CA SER A 768 -27.47 -19.74 12.49
C SER A 768 -28.38 -20.85 11.94
N ASP A 769 -28.54 -21.92 12.72
CA ASP A 769 -29.47 -23.02 12.45
C ASP A 769 -30.94 -22.65 12.76
N ASP A 770 -31.16 -21.53 13.45
CA ASP A 770 -32.46 -20.98 13.86
C ASP A 770 -32.69 -19.52 13.42
N LEU A 771 -33.90 -18.99 13.66
CA LEU A 771 -34.28 -17.63 13.29
C LEU A 771 -33.70 -16.59 14.26
N VAL A 772 -33.05 -15.56 13.73
CA VAL A 772 -32.32 -14.57 14.53
C VAL A 772 -32.96 -13.17 14.59
N GLU A 773 -33.80 -12.82 13.61
CA GLU A 773 -34.29 -11.45 13.40
C GLU A 773 -35.15 -10.96 14.57
N GLU A 774 -36.17 -11.73 14.95
CA GLU A 774 -37.09 -11.38 16.05
C GLU A 774 -36.37 -11.32 17.42
N PRO A 775 -35.58 -12.34 17.83
CA PRO A 775 -34.80 -12.25 19.07
C PRO A 775 -33.87 -11.02 19.13
N ALA A 776 -33.20 -10.70 18.02
CA ALA A 776 -32.33 -9.53 17.96
C ALA A 776 -33.11 -8.22 18.05
N LYS A 777 -34.27 -8.13 17.36
CA LYS A 777 -35.15 -6.97 17.41
C LYS A 777 -35.62 -6.65 18.83
N VAL A 778 -36.00 -7.66 19.61
CA VAL A 778 -36.41 -7.48 21.02
C VAL A 778 -35.29 -6.87 21.85
N LEU A 779 -34.04 -7.31 21.69
CA LEU A 779 -32.89 -6.72 22.37
C LEU A 779 -32.66 -5.25 21.95
N ARG A 780 -32.76 -4.95 20.66
CA ARG A 780 -32.61 -3.57 20.16
C ARG A 780 -33.71 -2.64 20.70
N GLU A 781 -34.95 -3.10 20.79
CA GLU A 781 -36.06 -2.35 21.38
C GLU A 781 -35.87 -2.08 22.89
N GLN A 782 -35.08 -2.90 23.59
CA GLN A 782 -34.63 -2.64 24.97
C GLN A 782 -33.47 -1.64 25.07
N GLY A 783 -32.99 -1.09 23.95
CA GLY A 783 -31.86 -0.17 23.89
C GLY A 783 -30.49 -0.84 23.89
N VAL A 784 -30.41 -2.15 23.60
CA VAL A 784 -29.14 -2.86 23.44
C VAL A 784 -28.54 -2.56 22.06
N ILE A 785 -27.29 -2.12 22.05
CA ILE A 785 -26.49 -1.92 20.84
C ILE A 785 -25.79 -3.24 20.51
N ILE A 786 -26.09 -3.83 19.36
CA ILE A 786 -25.56 -5.13 18.96
C ILE A 786 -24.49 -4.92 17.88
N TYR A 787 -23.27 -5.38 18.17
CA TYR A 787 -22.14 -5.48 17.25
C TYR A 787 -21.97 -6.94 16.84
N THR A 788 -21.81 -7.19 15.55
CA THR A 788 -21.67 -8.55 15.00
C THR A 788 -20.35 -8.70 14.28
N ILE A 789 -19.62 -9.76 14.59
CA ILE A 789 -18.33 -10.12 14.00
C ILE A 789 -18.51 -11.46 13.30
N GLY A 790 -18.46 -11.42 11.97
CA GLY A 790 -18.52 -12.60 11.12
C GLY A 790 -17.12 -13.02 10.72
N VAL A 791 -16.71 -14.23 11.07
CA VAL A 791 -15.42 -14.79 10.68
C VAL A 791 -15.61 -15.74 9.50
N ARG A 792 -14.69 -15.73 8.53
CA ARG A 792 -14.75 -16.54 7.30
C ARG A 792 -15.98 -16.22 6.45
N GLY A 793 -16.85 -17.20 6.25
CA GLY A 793 -18.00 -17.14 5.35
C GLY A 793 -19.31 -16.97 6.09
N ALA A 794 -19.31 -16.36 7.28
CA ALA A 794 -20.51 -16.06 8.04
C ALA A 794 -21.55 -15.30 7.18
N ASP A 795 -22.84 -15.56 7.43
CA ASP A 795 -23.94 -15.00 6.63
C ASP A 795 -24.11 -13.50 6.95
N GLU A 796 -23.48 -12.63 6.14
CA GLU A 796 -23.50 -11.17 6.35
C GLU A 796 -24.91 -10.60 6.47
N LYS A 797 -25.88 -11.14 5.71
CA LYS A 797 -27.27 -10.66 5.78
C LYS A 797 -27.89 -10.97 7.14
N GLN A 798 -27.65 -12.18 7.65
CA GLN A 798 -28.06 -12.56 8.98
C GLN A 798 -27.41 -11.69 10.06
N LEU A 799 -26.14 -11.35 9.92
CA LEU A 799 -25.43 -10.45 10.85
C LEU A 799 -26.01 -9.04 10.84
N GLU A 800 -26.38 -8.51 9.67
CA GLU A 800 -27.10 -7.23 9.55
C GLU A 800 -28.48 -7.28 10.23
N ASP A 801 -29.23 -8.35 10.03
CA ASP A 801 -30.55 -8.52 10.65
C ASP A 801 -30.45 -8.61 12.19
N ILE A 802 -29.32 -9.11 12.71
CA ILE A 802 -29.00 -9.14 14.14
C ILE A 802 -28.55 -7.76 14.65
N SER A 803 -27.67 -7.06 13.94
CA SER A 803 -27.18 -5.75 14.40
C SER A 803 -28.24 -4.65 14.28
N GLY A 804 -29.11 -4.74 13.27
CA GLY A 804 -30.08 -3.70 12.89
C GLY A 804 -29.45 -2.45 12.27
N ASP A 805 -28.12 -2.40 12.17
CA ASP A 805 -27.33 -1.29 11.63
C ASP A 805 -26.10 -1.87 10.90
N PRO A 806 -25.98 -1.70 9.58
CA PRO A 806 -24.81 -2.16 8.84
C PRO A 806 -23.48 -1.60 9.37
N LEU A 807 -23.47 -0.46 10.07
CA LEU A 807 -22.26 0.11 10.72
C LEU A 807 -21.71 -0.78 11.83
N ASN A 808 -22.55 -1.67 12.35
CA ASN A 808 -22.23 -2.56 13.46
C ASN A 808 -21.86 -3.99 13.00
N VAL A 809 -21.66 -4.22 11.70
CA VAL A 809 -21.28 -5.52 11.12
C VAL A 809 -19.81 -5.50 10.70
N PHE A 810 -19.03 -6.48 11.18
CA PHE A 810 -17.58 -6.56 10.98
C PHE A 810 -17.18 -7.94 10.44
N PRO A 811 -17.20 -8.13 9.10
CA PRO A 811 -16.71 -9.35 8.49
C PRO A 811 -15.17 -9.40 8.44
N VAL A 812 -14.59 -10.57 8.68
CA VAL A 812 -13.14 -10.85 8.56
C VAL A 812 -12.90 -12.19 7.87
N ASN A 813 -11.83 -12.31 7.07
CA ASN A 813 -11.56 -13.53 6.29
C ASN A 813 -11.24 -14.75 7.16
N ASP A 814 -10.54 -14.53 8.27
CA ASP A 814 -10.10 -15.58 9.19
C ASP A 814 -9.89 -15.01 10.60
N PHE A 815 -9.66 -15.86 11.60
CA PHE A 815 -9.59 -15.46 13.01
C PHE A 815 -8.43 -14.50 13.32
N ASP A 816 -7.36 -14.46 12.51
CA ASP A 816 -6.30 -13.45 12.65
C ASP A 816 -6.77 -12.03 12.28
N GLY A 817 -7.85 -11.89 11.51
CA GLY A 817 -8.47 -10.61 11.17
C GLY A 817 -9.14 -9.92 12.37
N LEU A 818 -9.50 -10.67 13.43
CA LEU A 818 -10.09 -10.12 14.67
C LEU A 818 -9.22 -9.00 15.27
N PHE A 819 -7.90 -9.15 15.22
CA PHE A 819 -6.95 -8.18 15.77
C PHE A 819 -6.92 -6.87 14.97
N ARG A 820 -7.43 -6.83 13.74
CA ARG A 820 -7.48 -5.63 12.88
C ARG A 820 -8.77 -4.82 13.03
N ILE A 821 -9.87 -5.48 13.44
CA ILE A 821 -11.18 -4.83 13.58
C ILE A 821 -11.43 -4.28 14.99
N LYS A 822 -10.63 -4.68 15.98
CA LYS A 822 -10.72 -4.25 17.38
C LYS A 822 -10.89 -2.72 17.49
N ASP A 823 -9.96 -1.97 16.91
CA ASP A 823 -9.95 -0.52 16.99
C ASP A 823 -11.18 0.10 16.31
N ARG A 824 -11.65 -0.47 15.20
CA ARG A 824 -12.86 0.00 14.50
C ARG A 824 -14.13 -0.19 15.32
N ILE A 825 -14.26 -1.34 15.99
CA ILE A 825 -15.41 -1.62 16.86
C ILE A 825 -15.42 -0.64 18.03
N VAL A 826 -14.25 -0.44 18.67
CA VAL A 826 -14.10 0.52 19.77
C VAL A 826 -14.38 1.95 19.31
N GLN A 827 -13.84 2.38 18.16
CA GLN A 827 -14.12 3.70 17.57
C GLN A 827 -15.62 3.92 17.41
N ASN A 828 -16.33 2.99 16.78
CA ASN A 828 -17.78 3.11 16.57
C ASN A 828 -18.55 3.17 17.91
N MET A 829 -18.19 2.31 18.88
CA MET A 829 -18.79 2.34 20.22
C MET A 829 -18.63 3.69 20.92
N CYS A 830 -17.47 4.33 20.78
CA CYS A 830 -17.14 5.54 21.51
C CYS A 830 -17.67 6.81 20.82
N SER A 831 -17.71 6.84 19.48
CA SER A 831 -18.21 7.97 18.69
C SER A 831 -19.68 8.30 18.96
N LYS A 832 -20.58 7.30 19.05
CA LYS A 832 -22.03 7.55 19.21
C LYS A 832 -22.36 8.38 20.45
N ALA A 833 -21.63 8.22 21.55
CA ALA A 833 -21.83 9.02 22.76
C ALA A 833 -21.12 10.38 22.68
N ALA A 834 -19.94 10.44 22.06
CA ALA A 834 -19.16 11.67 21.91
C ALA A 834 -19.86 12.70 21.02
N CYS A 835 -20.40 12.26 19.87
CA CYS A 835 -21.02 13.14 18.88
C CYS A 835 -22.27 13.89 19.37
N LYS A 836 -22.95 13.42 20.44
CA LYS A 836 -24.16 14.08 20.96
C LYS A 836 -23.95 15.54 21.40
N ASP A 837 -22.78 15.86 21.93
CA ASP A 837 -22.45 17.19 22.45
C ASP A 837 -21.51 17.98 21.52
N MET A 838 -21.23 17.45 20.32
CA MET A 838 -20.24 18.01 19.42
C MET A 838 -20.76 19.26 18.71
N LYS A 839 -19.93 20.32 18.67
CA LYS A 839 -20.19 21.55 17.91
C LYS A 839 -19.12 21.72 16.84
N ALA A 840 -19.53 21.67 15.58
CA ALA A 840 -18.65 21.85 14.43
C ALA A 840 -19.40 22.47 13.25
N ASP A 841 -18.68 23.18 12.40
CA ASP A 841 -19.14 23.61 11.08
C ASP A 841 -18.44 22.74 10.04
N VAL A 842 -19.20 21.86 9.38
CA VAL A 842 -18.69 20.90 8.41
C VAL A 842 -19.17 21.28 7.03
N LEU A 843 -18.24 21.66 6.16
CA LEU A 843 -18.52 21.88 4.75
C LEU A 843 -17.96 20.71 3.94
N MET A 844 -18.76 20.15 3.03
CA MET A 844 -18.33 19.13 2.09
C MET A 844 -18.13 19.74 0.72
N LEU A 845 -16.96 19.53 0.13
CA LEU A 845 -16.62 19.92 -1.23
C LEU A 845 -16.55 18.66 -2.10
N VAL A 846 -17.52 18.47 -2.97
CA VAL A 846 -17.78 17.21 -3.68
C VAL A 846 -17.55 17.36 -5.17
N GLU A 847 -16.61 16.58 -5.72
CA GLU A 847 -16.38 16.53 -7.16
C GLU A 847 -17.51 15.77 -7.90
N SER A 848 -17.92 16.33 -9.03
CA SER A 848 -18.93 15.78 -9.96
C SER A 848 -18.50 15.92 -11.42
N SER A 849 -17.18 15.91 -11.66
CA SER A 849 -16.57 16.04 -12.98
C SER A 849 -16.89 14.84 -13.89
N SER A 850 -16.43 14.89 -15.14
CA SER A 850 -16.54 13.76 -16.07
C SER A 850 -15.68 12.55 -15.69
N LEU A 851 -14.78 12.66 -14.71
CA LEU A 851 -14.02 11.52 -14.17
C LEU A 851 -14.93 10.63 -13.31
N VAL A 852 -15.70 11.26 -12.40
CA VAL A 852 -16.62 10.58 -11.50
C VAL A 852 -17.80 10.01 -12.29
N VAL A 853 -18.01 8.69 -12.31
CA VAL A 853 -19.18 8.13 -13.01
C VAL A 853 -20.46 8.27 -12.22
N PRO A 854 -21.65 8.23 -12.86
CA PRO A 854 -22.93 8.31 -12.15
C PRO A 854 -23.09 7.29 -11.01
N ALA A 855 -22.58 6.06 -11.17
CA ALA A 855 -22.63 5.04 -10.12
C ALA A 855 -21.73 5.38 -8.91
N GLU A 856 -20.60 6.03 -9.12
CA GLU A 856 -19.68 6.51 -8.08
C GLU A 856 -20.24 7.74 -7.39
N PHE A 857 -20.83 8.66 -8.15
CA PHE A 857 -21.51 9.82 -7.61
C PHE A 857 -22.67 9.43 -6.68
N LEU A 858 -23.45 8.39 -7.03
CA LEU A 858 -24.46 7.82 -6.13
C LEU A 858 -23.85 7.31 -4.82
N ARG A 859 -22.66 6.69 -4.86
CA ARG A 859 -21.95 6.21 -3.65
C ARG A 859 -21.46 7.36 -2.79
N ILE A 860 -21.02 8.46 -3.40
CA ILE A 860 -20.67 9.69 -2.67
C ILE A 860 -21.91 10.26 -1.97
N LYS A 861 -23.08 10.27 -2.60
CA LYS A 861 -24.34 10.65 -1.93
C LYS A 861 -24.63 9.77 -0.72
N PHE A 862 -24.50 8.45 -0.86
CA PHE A 862 -24.66 7.52 0.28
C PHE A 862 -23.64 7.77 1.40
N PHE A 863 -22.41 8.17 1.07
CA PHE A 863 -21.40 8.53 2.06
C PHE A 863 -21.79 9.79 2.84
N ILE A 864 -22.28 10.82 2.15
CA ILE A 864 -22.78 12.06 2.78
C ILE A 864 -23.94 11.72 3.73
N GLU A 865 -24.89 10.91 3.28
CA GLU A 865 -26.01 10.42 4.10
C GLU A 865 -25.54 9.61 5.33
N SER A 866 -24.48 8.81 5.18
CA SER A 866 -23.87 8.06 6.29
C SER A 866 -23.27 8.99 7.35
N LEU A 867 -22.59 10.07 6.93
CA LEU A 867 -22.04 11.07 7.85
C LEU A 867 -23.16 11.83 8.58
N MET A 868 -24.23 12.21 7.87
CA MET A 868 -25.39 12.88 8.47
C MET A 868 -26.01 12.02 9.57
N LYS A 869 -26.28 10.74 9.29
CA LYS A 869 -26.87 9.78 10.25
C LYS A 869 -26.01 9.55 11.51
N GLN A 870 -24.70 9.74 11.42
CA GLN A 870 -23.77 9.59 12.54
C GLN A 870 -23.62 10.88 13.36
N SER A 871 -24.22 11.98 12.91
CA SER A 871 -24.08 13.31 13.50
C SER A 871 -25.38 13.81 14.14
N VAL A 872 -25.27 14.83 14.99
CA VAL A 872 -26.41 15.57 15.53
C VAL A 872 -26.40 16.97 14.92
N ILE A 873 -27.28 17.20 13.94
CA ILE A 873 -27.42 18.48 13.24
C ILE A 873 -28.41 19.36 14.03
N GLY A 874 -28.02 20.59 14.34
CA GLY A 874 -28.87 21.48 15.13
C GLY A 874 -28.25 22.86 15.37
N PRO A 875 -29.04 23.83 15.86
CA PRO A 875 -28.62 25.23 15.97
C PRO A 875 -27.39 25.41 16.87
N ASP A 876 -27.32 24.66 17.97
CA ASP A 876 -26.20 24.64 18.93
C ASP A 876 -25.33 23.38 18.82
N ALA A 877 -25.47 22.60 17.73
CA ALA A 877 -24.73 21.36 17.48
C ALA A 877 -23.93 21.48 16.17
N LEU A 878 -23.99 20.49 15.27
CA LEU A 878 -23.28 20.53 13.98
C LEU A 878 -24.06 21.36 12.95
N HIS A 879 -23.36 22.25 12.23
CA HIS A 879 -23.87 22.89 11.01
C HIS A 879 -23.21 22.24 9.81
N MET A 880 -24.01 21.86 8.80
CA MET A 880 -23.51 21.17 7.61
C MET A 880 -23.83 21.96 6.35
N GLY A 881 -22.90 21.98 5.39
CA GLY A 881 -23.09 22.56 4.07
C GLY A 881 -22.42 21.71 2.99
N ILE A 882 -22.91 21.81 1.76
CA ILE A 882 -22.39 21.06 0.61
C ILE A 882 -22.20 21.99 -0.58
N VAL A 883 -21.00 21.94 -1.14
CA VAL A 883 -20.64 22.55 -2.42
C VAL A 883 -20.21 21.44 -3.36
N GLU A 884 -20.88 21.35 -4.50
CA GLU A 884 -20.52 20.45 -5.60
C GLU A 884 -19.65 21.21 -6.60
N TYR A 885 -18.70 20.56 -7.26
CA TYR A 885 -17.88 21.23 -8.28
C TYR A 885 -17.49 20.32 -9.45
N SER A 886 -17.24 20.97 -10.58
CA SER A 886 -16.49 20.41 -11.70
C SER A 886 -15.54 21.48 -12.25
N THR A 887 -15.82 22.06 -13.43
CA THR A 887 -15.14 23.27 -13.93
C THR A 887 -15.52 24.52 -13.13
N GLN A 888 -16.70 24.51 -12.50
CA GLN A 888 -17.22 25.59 -11.67
C GLN A 888 -17.79 25.01 -10.37
N PRO A 889 -17.61 25.68 -9.22
CA PRO A 889 -18.27 25.31 -7.98
C PRO A 889 -19.72 25.79 -7.95
N HIS A 890 -20.62 24.95 -7.43
CA HIS A 890 -22.04 25.19 -7.25
C HIS A 890 -22.44 24.84 -5.82
N THR A 891 -23.01 25.79 -5.10
CA THR A 891 -23.49 25.55 -3.72
C THR A 891 -24.81 24.78 -3.76
N VAL A 892 -24.85 23.59 -3.18
CA VAL A 892 -26.08 22.80 -3.00
C VAL A 892 -26.88 23.38 -1.84
N PHE A 893 -26.22 23.57 -0.70
CA PHE A 893 -26.71 24.40 0.41
C PHE A 893 -25.54 24.90 1.27
N PRO A 894 -25.63 26.14 1.81
CA PRO A 894 -24.63 26.69 2.72
C PRO A 894 -24.65 25.96 4.07
N LEU A 895 -23.74 26.30 4.97
CA LEU A 895 -23.78 25.84 6.37
C LEU A 895 -25.17 26.13 6.98
N SER A 896 -25.88 25.06 7.33
CA SER A 896 -27.26 25.07 7.82
C SER A 896 -27.46 24.03 8.92
N TYR A 897 -28.60 24.08 9.61
CA TYR A 897 -29.03 23.14 10.66
C TYR A 897 -30.42 22.55 10.40
N GLU A 898 -31.00 22.77 9.23
CA GLU A 898 -32.34 22.29 8.84
C GLU A 898 -32.28 20.93 8.14
N GLU A 899 -32.15 19.84 8.92
CA GLU A 899 -31.90 18.47 8.42
C GLU A 899 -32.95 17.98 7.41
N ALA A 900 -34.23 18.28 7.63
CA ALA A 900 -35.32 17.81 6.76
C ALA A 900 -35.21 18.30 5.30
N GLU A 901 -34.64 19.48 5.07
CA GLU A 901 -34.42 20.00 3.71
C GLU A 901 -33.13 19.48 3.08
N MET A 902 -32.14 19.06 3.89
CA MET A 902 -30.83 18.61 3.42
C MET A 902 -30.92 17.30 2.64
N HIS A 903 -31.64 16.29 3.17
CA HIS A 903 -31.80 14.99 2.52
C HIS A 903 -32.33 15.12 1.08
N LYS A 904 -33.39 15.92 0.91
CA LYS A 904 -33.98 16.15 -0.42
C LYS A 904 -32.98 16.83 -1.37
N LYS A 905 -32.23 17.82 -0.89
CA LYS A 905 -31.22 18.50 -1.71
C LYS A 905 -30.07 17.58 -2.12
N ILE A 906 -29.68 16.63 -1.26
CA ILE A 906 -28.65 15.62 -1.57
C ILE A 906 -29.17 14.64 -2.63
N GLU A 907 -30.40 14.16 -2.47
CA GLU A 907 -31.06 13.30 -3.45
C GLU A 907 -31.10 13.98 -4.83
N ASP A 908 -31.45 15.27 -4.86
CA ASP A 908 -31.60 16.09 -6.08
C ASP A 908 -30.26 16.60 -6.69
N MET A 909 -29.09 16.37 -6.07
CA MET A 909 -27.80 16.88 -6.63
C MET A 909 -27.57 16.34 -8.06
N PRO A 910 -27.35 17.21 -9.06
CA PRO A 910 -27.13 16.80 -10.43
C PRO A 910 -25.66 16.46 -10.69
N HIS A 911 -25.36 15.33 -11.36
CA HIS A 911 -24.00 15.08 -11.84
C HIS A 911 -23.64 16.11 -12.94
N LEU A 912 -22.71 17.03 -12.65
CA LEU A 912 -22.42 18.17 -13.51
C LEU A 912 -21.63 17.81 -14.78
N GLY A 913 -20.69 16.86 -14.66
CA GLY A 913 -19.67 16.60 -15.68
C GLY A 913 -18.69 17.77 -15.85
N GLY A 914 -17.78 17.66 -16.82
CA GLY A 914 -16.77 18.69 -17.12
C GLY A 914 -15.40 18.39 -16.52
N GLY A 915 -14.63 19.45 -16.25
CA GLY A 915 -13.26 19.37 -15.73
C GLY A 915 -13.14 19.22 -14.21
N THR A 916 -11.92 19.09 -13.73
CA THR A 916 -11.57 18.95 -12.30
C THR A 916 -10.79 20.18 -11.83
N GLU A 917 -11.49 21.25 -11.46
CA GLU A 917 -10.90 22.53 -11.03
C GLU A 917 -10.94 22.68 -9.50
N THR A 918 -10.19 21.82 -8.81
CA THR A 918 -10.21 21.70 -7.34
C THR A 918 -9.66 22.95 -6.65
N GLY A 919 -8.63 23.60 -7.20
CA GLY A 919 -8.01 24.77 -6.59
C GLY A 919 -8.97 25.95 -6.49
N LYS A 920 -9.67 26.23 -7.58
CA LYS A 920 -10.74 27.22 -7.66
C LYS A 920 -11.90 26.90 -6.72
N ALA A 921 -12.26 25.63 -6.61
CA ALA A 921 -13.32 25.19 -5.71
C ALA A 921 -12.92 25.38 -4.22
N LEU A 922 -11.67 25.05 -3.85
CA LEU A 922 -11.09 25.32 -2.52
C LEU A 922 -11.09 26.82 -2.19
N GLN A 923 -10.77 27.67 -3.17
CA GLN A 923 -10.81 29.12 -2.97
C GLN A 923 -12.24 29.62 -2.74
N TYR A 924 -13.21 29.08 -3.50
CA TYR A 924 -14.63 29.45 -3.38
C TYR A 924 -15.23 29.08 -2.01
N VAL A 925 -14.86 27.92 -1.45
CA VAL A 925 -15.41 27.46 -0.16
C VAL A 925 -14.87 28.21 1.06
N SER A 926 -13.72 28.87 0.93
CA SER A 926 -13.07 29.62 2.01
C SER A 926 -13.97 30.68 2.67
N GLN A 927 -14.93 31.24 1.93
CA GLN A 927 -15.86 32.25 2.45
C GLN A 927 -16.92 31.68 3.38
N PHE A 928 -17.27 30.39 3.29
CA PHE A 928 -18.34 29.79 4.10
C PHE A 928 -17.95 29.68 5.57
N PHE A 929 -16.66 29.62 5.87
CA PHE A 929 -16.13 29.62 7.23
C PHE A 929 -16.08 31.03 7.86
N ASP A 930 -16.38 32.08 7.09
CA ASP A 930 -16.48 33.43 7.62
C ASP A 930 -17.86 33.65 8.27
N ARG A 931 -17.91 34.49 9.32
CA ARG A 931 -19.15 34.78 10.07
C ARG A 931 -20.29 35.30 9.21
N SER A 932 -19.97 35.97 8.10
CA SER A 932 -20.95 36.49 7.15
C SER A 932 -21.69 35.42 6.34
N MET A 933 -21.18 34.19 6.29
CA MET A 933 -21.71 33.09 5.45
C MET A 933 -22.12 31.85 6.25
N GLY A 934 -22.25 31.98 7.58
CA GLY A 934 -22.73 30.92 8.47
C GLY A 934 -21.66 30.31 9.39
N GLY A 935 -20.37 30.58 9.15
CA GLY A 935 -19.30 30.10 10.03
C GLY A 935 -19.39 30.68 11.45
N ARG A 936 -19.23 29.83 12.47
CA ARG A 936 -19.26 30.19 13.89
C ARG A 936 -17.83 30.36 14.43
N PRO A 937 -17.38 31.59 14.75
CA PRO A 937 -16.06 31.81 15.33
C PRO A 937 -15.89 31.07 16.66
N GLY A 938 -14.77 30.36 16.84
CA GLY A 938 -14.47 29.60 18.05
C GLY A 938 -15.06 28.18 18.10
N VAL A 939 -15.86 27.79 17.10
CA VAL A 939 -16.33 26.41 16.89
C VAL A 939 -15.39 25.71 15.90
N LEU A 940 -15.29 24.37 15.96
CA LEU A 940 -14.44 23.60 15.05
C LEU A 940 -14.89 23.77 13.60
N GLN A 941 -13.98 24.15 12.70
CA GLN A 941 -14.26 24.36 11.28
C GLN A 941 -13.60 23.28 10.43
N ILE A 942 -14.40 22.57 9.63
CA ILE A 942 -13.98 21.36 8.94
C ILE A 942 -14.39 21.42 7.46
N LEU A 943 -13.46 21.08 6.59
CA LEU A 943 -13.69 20.87 5.17
C LEU A 943 -13.44 19.41 4.82
N ILE A 944 -14.45 18.71 4.30
CA ILE A 944 -14.29 17.38 3.71
C ILE A 944 -14.24 17.53 2.19
N VAL A 945 -13.09 17.26 1.59
CA VAL A 945 -12.88 17.36 0.13
C VAL A 945 -12.96 15.96 -0.46
N ILE A 946 -13.81 15.76 -1.46
CA ILE A 946 -13.95 14.50 -2.18
C ILE A 946 -13.59 14.77 -3.64
N SER A 947 -12.50 14.17 -4.12
CA SER A 947 -11.97 14.42 -5.47
C SER A 947 -11.47 13.16 -6.16
N GLU A 948 -11.59 13.11 -7.47
CA GLU A 948 -11.12 12.04 -8.35
C GLU A 948 -10.08 12.58 -9.35
N GLY A 949 -8.99 11.83 -9.54
CA GLY A 949 -7.93 12.19 -10.47
C GLY A 949 -7.04 13.37 -10.06
N LYS A 950 -6.47 14.06 -11.06
CA LYS A 950 -5.55 15.19 -10.91
C LYS A 950 -6.27 16.48 -11.31
N SER A 951 -6.13 17.53 -10.50
CA SER A 951 -6.67 18.86 -10.78
C SER A 951 -6.02 19.49 -12.00
N GLN A 952 -6.81 20.26 -12.75
CA GLN A 952 -6.36 21.00 -13.92
C GLN A 952 -5.77 22.38 -13.55
N ASP A 953 -5.95 22.81 -12.31
CA ASP A 953 -5.45 24.04 -11.70
C ASP A 953 -4.57 23.78 -10.45
N ASP A 954 -3.90 24.84 -9.96
CA ASP A 954 -3.10 24.75 -8.74
C ASP A 954 -3.97 24.67 -7.48
N VAL A 955 -3.68 23.70 -6.61
CA VAL A 955 -4.41 23.48 -5.36
C VAL A 955 -3.68 24.00 -4.12
N ALA A 956 -2.36 24.25 -4.23
CA ALA A 956 -1.48 24.44 -3.08
C ALA A 956 -1.76 25.75 -2.35
N ASP A 957 -1.93 26.84 -3.09
CA ASP A 957 -2.19 28.16 -2.51
C ASP A 957 -3.56 28.22 -1.83
N ALA A 958 -4.58 27.65 -2.47
CA ALA A 958 -5.95 27.62 -1.94
C ALA A 958 -6.06 26.76 -0.68
N ALA A 959 -5.44 25.58 -0.65
CA ALA A 959 -5.37 24.73 0.53
C ALA A 959 -4.63 25.41 1.69
N SER A 960 -3.50 26.07 1.40
CA SER A 960 -2.70 26.80 2.41
C SER A 960 -3.48 27.96 3.03
N MET A 961 -4.33 28.64 2.26
CA MET A 961 -5.21 29.69 2.77
C MET A 961 -6.21 29.15 3.80
N LEU A 962 -6.88 28.04 3.49
CA LEU A 962 -7.85 27.40 4.41
C LEU A 962 -7.17 26.92 5.70
N LYS A 963 -6.00 26.28 5.58
CA LYS A 963 -5.19 25.84 6.74
C LYS A 963 -4.81 27.02 7.65
N ARG A 964 -4.43 28.17 7.08
CA ARG A 964 -4.13 29.40 7.86
C ARG A 964 -5.35 30.01 8.56
N LYS A 965 -6.57 29.76 8.08
CA LYS A 965 -7.81 30.15 8.77
C LYS A 965 -8.15 29.21 9.95
N GLY A 966 -7.38 28.13 10.14
CA GLY A 966 -7.66 27.12 11.18
C GLY A 966 -8.66 26.05 10.76
N VAL A 967 -8.97 25.94 9.47
CA VAL A 967 -9.87 24.90 8.94
C VAL A 967 -9.12 23.57 8.86
N ILE A 968 -9.71 22.51 9.41
CA ILE A 968 -9.19 21.14 9.28
C ILE A 968 -9.72 20.54 7.99
N ILE A 969 -8.82 20.02 7.15
CA ILE A 969 -9.20 19.49 5.83
C ILE A 969 -9.06 17.97 5.86
N TYR A 970 -10.16 17.24 5.64
CA TYR A 970 -10.15 15.81 5.36
C TYR A 970 -10.24 15.63 3.84
N ALA A 971 -9.17 15.18 3.19
CA ALA A 971 -9.12 14.96 1.76
C ALA A 971 -9.35 13.47 1.45
N ILE A 972 -10.43 13.17 0.72
CA ILE A 972 -10.84 11.84 0.29
C ILE A 972 -10.59 11.73 -1.20
N GLY A 973 -9.51 11.07 -1.58
CA GLY A 973 -9.17 10.78 -2.97
C GLY A 973 -9.86 9.50 -3.43
N ILE A 974 -10.63 9.58 -4.51
CA ILE A 974 -11.38 8.46 -5.09
C ILE A 974 -10.71 7.96 -6.39
N GLY A 975 -10.78 6.66 -6.66
CA GLY A 975 -10.40 6.08 -7.95
C GLY A 975 -8.92 6.31 -8.27
N SER A 976 -8.64 7.10 -9.31
CA SER A 976 -7.29 7.47 -9.73
C SER A 976 -6.76 8.78 -9.10
N ALA A 977 -7.33 9.22 -7.98
CA ALA A 977 -6.91 10.44 -7.28
C ALA A 977 -5.39 10.55 -7.09
N ASN A 978 -4.86 11.75 -7.37
CA ASN A 978 -3.45 12.01 -7.23
C ASN A 978 -3.07 12.18 -5.75
N LYS A 979 -2.26 11.25 -5.23
CA LYS A 979 -1.83 11.24 -3.83
C LYS A 979 -1.14 12.53 -3.39
N ASN A 980 -0.14 12.99 -4.14
CA ASN A 980 0.63 14.19 -3.79
C ASN A 980 -0.26 15.44 -3.71
N GLN A 981 -1.26 15.53 -4.59
CA GLN A 981 -2.29 16.57 -4.54
C GLN A 981 -3.14 16.44 -3.28
N MET A 982 -3.62 15.24 -2.95
CA MET A 982 -4.40 15.02 -1.74
C MET A 982 -3.61 15.33 -0.46
N ASP A 983 -2.32 14.99 -0.40
CA ASP A 983 -1.41 15.36 0.70
C ASP A 983 -1.21 16.87 0.79
N THR A 984 -1.19 17.56 -0.34
CA THR A 984 -1.12 19.03 -0.37
C THR A 984 -2.41 19.66 0.18
N ILE A 985 -3.57 19.11 -0.19
CA ILE A 985 -4.90 19.62 0.20
C ILE A 985 -5.20 19.31 1.67
N GLY A 986 -5.13 18.03 2.06
CA GLY A 986 -5.59 17.53 3.33
C GLY A 986 -4.69 17.89 4.51
N THR A 987 -5.30 18.01 5.69
CA THR A 987 -4.66 17.78 6.98
C THR A 987 -4.64 16.29 7.29
N HIS A 988 -5.72 15.59 6.91
CA HIS A 988 -5.86 14.14 6.94
C HIS A 988 -6.24 13.65 5.54
N VAL A 989 -5.65 12.54 5.09
CA VAL A 989 -5.83 12.05 3.72
C VAL A 989 -6.29 10.60 3.72
N PHE A 990 -7.39 10.34 3.01
CA PHE A 990 -7.93 9.00 2.76
C PHE A 990 -7.92 8.74 1.26
N LEU A 991 -7.10 7.80 0.79
CA LEU A 991 -7.14 7.35 -0.59
C LEU A 991 -7.96 6.06 -0.68
N ARG A 992 -9.00 6.06 -1.52
CA ARG A 992 -9.91 4.93 -1.74
C ARG A 992 -10.09 4.69 -3.23
N ARG A 993 -9.59 3.57 -3.73
CA ARG A 993 -9.62 3.28 -5.17
C ARG A 993 -10.94 2.69 -5.65
N ASN A 994 -11.71 2.09 -4.74
CA ASN A 994 -13.05 1.61 -5.01
C ASN A 994 -14.01 2.22 -3.99
N LEU A 995 -15.09 2.85 -4.44
CA LEU A 995 -16.15 3.31 -3.53
C LEU A 995 -17.07 2.16 -3.13
N ALA A 996 -16.54 1.07 -2.57
CA ALA A 996 -17.42 0.06 -2.02
C ALA A 996 -18.18 0.66 -0.81
N PRO A 997 -19.47 0.31 -0.60
CA PRO A 997 -20.27 0.89 0.47
C PRO A 997 -19.62 0.80 1.85
N ASP A 998 -18.97 -0.33 2.15
CA ASP A 998 -18.25 -0.61 3.40
C ASP A 998 -16.95 0.19 3.56
N GLU A 999 -16.25 0.53 2.47
CA GLU A 999 -15.05 1.37 2.54
C GLU A 999 -15.39 2.82 2.88
N LEU A 1000 -16.40 3.37 2.21
CA LEU A 1000 -16.93 4.70 2.51
C LEU A 1000 -17.48 4.76 3.94
N GLN A 1001 -18.10 3.68 4.38
CA GLN A 1001 -18.55 3.53 5.75
C GLN A 1001 -17.39 3.58 6.75
N SER A 1002 -16.29 2.86 6.51
CA SER A 1002 -15.09 2.94 7.36
C SER A 1002 -14.49 4.35 7.39
N VAL A 1003 -14.39 5.02 6.24
CA VAL A 1003 -13.89 6.41 6.19
C VAL A 1003 -14.82 7.34 6.97
N SER A 1004 -16.14 7.14 6.87
CA SER A 1004 -17.10 7.94 7.63
C SER A 1004 -16.93 7.73 9.14
N GLN A 1005 -16.65 6.50 9.59
CA GLN A 1005 -16.40 6.18 11.00
C GLN A 1005 -15.10 6.84 11.49
N ASP A 1006 -14.02 6.79 10.71
CA ASP A 1006 -12.73 7.41 11.05
C ASP A 1006 -12.89 8.94 11.17
N ILE A 1007 -13.50 9.58 10.16
CA ILE A 1007 -13.75 11.03 10.17
C ILE A 1007 -14.64 11.40 11.36
N MET A 1008 -15.75 10.69 11.58
CA MET A 1008 -16.64 11.02 12.69
C MET A 1008 -15.99 10.79 14.06
N PHE A 1009 -15.15 9.76 14.19
CA PHE A 1009 -14.37 9.55 15.40
C PHE A 1009 -13.41 10.73 15.65
N ASP A 1010 -12.69 11.17 14.63
CA ASP A 1010 -11.77 12.30 14.76
C ASP A 1010 -12.52 13.60 15.08
N ILE A 1011 -13.66 13.86 14.40
CA ILE A 1011 -14.49 15.04 14.64
C ILE A 1011 -15.07 15.04 16.06
N CYS A 1012 -15.71 13.94 16.47
CA CYS A 1012 -16.45 13.90 17.73
C CYS A 1012 -15.57 13.79 18.97
N HIS A 1013 -14.31 13.37 18.81
CA HIS A 1013 -13.33 13.33 19.89
C HIS A 1013 -12.23 14.37 19.72
N PHE A 1014 -12.43 15.35 18.83
CA PHE A 1014 -11.51 16.47 18.67
C PHE A 1014 -11.50 17.32 19.96
N LYS A 1015 -10.69 16.90 20.93
CA LYS A 1015 -10.46 17.66 22.16
C LYS A 1015 -9.48 18.79 21.84
N GLN A 1016 -9.93 20.01 22.09
CA GLN A 1016 -9.07 21.19 22.11
C GLN A 1016 -8.19 21.14 23.39
N GLY A 1017 -7.16 20.30 23.39
CA GLY A 1017 -6.17 20.20 24.49
C GLY A 1017 -5.73 18.77 24.80
N CYS A 1018 -4.57 18.63 25.44
CA CYS A 1018 -4.03 17.36 25.94
C CYS A 1018 -4.70 16.93 27.26
N GLU A 1019 -4.61 15.64 27.60
CA GLU A 1019 -5.19 15.08 28.82
C GLU A 1019 -4.16 14.98 29.93
N ILE A 1020 -4.57 15.39 31.13
CA ILE A 1020 -3.72 15.35 32.31
C ILE A 1020 -3.90 13.96 32.93
N ASP A 1021 -2.88 13.11 32.82
CA ASP A 1021 -2.98 11.71 33.26
C ASP A 1021 -2.47 11.48 34.69
N PHE A 1022 -1.55 12.33 35.16
CA PHE A 1022 -0.86 12.09 36.43
C PHE A 1022 -0.35 13.38 37.08
N ALA A 1023 -1.16 13.97 37.96
CA ALA A 1023 -0.81 15.19 38.67
C ALA A 1023 -1.62 15.38 39.96
N ASP A 1024 -1.10 16.20 40.89
CA ASP A 1024 -1.88 16.76 41.99
C ASP A 1024 -2.24 18.21 41.68
N ILE A 1025 -3.53 18.53 41.59
CA ILE A 1025 -4.03 19.85 41.21
C ILE A 1025 -4.87 20.43 42.35
N ILE A 1026 -4.55 21.65 42.79
CA ILE A 1026 -5.39 22.40 43.72
C ILE A 1026 -5.92 23.65 43.03
N PHE A 1027 -7.23 23.83 43.02
CA PHE A 1027 -7.87 25.08 42.64
C PHE A 1027 -7.92 26.04 43.83
N LEU A 1028 -7.40 27.25 43.65
CA LEU A 1028 -7.47 28.34 44.61
C LEU A 1028 -8.36 29.44 44.05
N VAL A 1029 -9.63 29.45 44.47
CA VAL A 1029 -10.71 30.21 43.84
C VAL A 1029 -11.09 31.43 44.68
N ASP A 1030 -11.01 32.60 44.08
CA ASP A 1030 -11.44 33.86 44.71
C ASP A 1030 -12.97 33.88 44.87
N GLY A 1031 -13.42 33.88 46.12
CA GLY A 1031 -14.82 34.01 46.51
C GLY A 1031 -15.08 35.30 47.30
N SER A 1032 -14.23 36.32 47.14
CA SER A 1032 -14.36 37.63 47.78
C SER A 1032 -15.53 38.45 47.24
N GLN A 1033 -15.84 39.56 47.90
CA GLN A 1033 -16.95 40.44 47.52
C GLN A 1033 -16.70 41.20 46.21
N SER A 1034 -15.45 41.26 45.72
CA SER A 1034 -15.16 41.87 44.41
C SER A 1034 -15.62 40.98 43.26
N VAL A 1035 -15.75 39.66 43.48
CA VAL A 1035 -16.15 38.68 42.47
C VAL A 1035 -17.66 38.69 42.27
N SER A 1036 -18.11 39.01 41.06
CA SER A 1036 -19.53 38.96 40.69
C SER A 1036 -20.04 37.52 40.62
N TYR A 1037 -21.36 37.33 40.70
CA TYR A 1037 -21.96 36.00 40.54
C TYR A 1037 -21.57 35.35 39.20
N GLU A 1038 -21.58 36.11 38.10
CA GLU A 1038 -21.20 35.61 36.78
C GLU A 1038 -19.72 35.21 36.72
N GLN A 1039 -18.83 36.00 37.31
CA GLN A 1039 -17.40 35.68 37.38
C GLN A 1039 -17.14 34.40 38.19
N PHE A 1040 -17.87 34.22 39.29
CA PHE A 1040 -17.77 33.00 40.09
C PHE A 1040 -18.30 31.77 39.32
N GLN A 1041 -19.35 31.91 38.49
CA GLN A 1041 -19.79 30.82 37.60
C GLN A 1041 -18.74 30.50 36.53
N ILE A 1042 -18.07 31.51 35.95
CA ILE A 1042 -16.97 31.30 34.99
C ILE A 1042 -15.86 30.46 35.62
N MET A 1043 -15.45 30.76 36.87
CA MET A 1043 -14.45 29.98 37.60
C MET A 1043 -14.90 28.52 37.79
N LYS A 1044 -16.15 28.29 38.21
CA LYS A 1044 -16.71 26.93 38.38
C LYS A 1044 -16.76 26.16 37.07
N HIS A 1045 -17.09 26.83 35.97
CA HIS A 1045 -17.06 26.23 34.64
C HIS A 1045 -15.64 25.85 34.23
N LEU A 1046 -14.65 26.70 34.50
CA LEU A 1046 -13.24 26.41 34.19
C LEU A 1046 -12.71 25.23 35.00
N MET A 1047 -13.02 25.19 36.31
CA MET A 1047 -12.71 24.04 37.16
C MET A 1047 -13.33 22.75 36.59
N SER A 1048 -14.60 22.81 36.20
CA SER A 1048 -15.30 21.66 35.61
C SER A 1048 -14.69 21.22 34.28
N SER A 1049 -14.19 22.18 33.48
CA SER A 1049 -13.50 21.91 32.21
C SER A 1049 -12.18 21.17 32.44
N ILE A 1050 -11.37 21.63 33.38
CA ILE A 1050 -10.09 21.00 33.73
C ILE A 1050 -10.31 19.61 34.35
N VAL A 1051 -11.37 19.41 35.15
CA VAL A 1051 -11.79 18.08 35.61
C VAL A 1051 -12.16 17.19 34.41
N ASN A 1052 -12.90 17.73 33.44
CA ASN A 1052 -13.24 17.02 32.19
C ASN A 1052 -12.05 16.76 31.27
N SER A 1053 -10.90 17.41 31.46
CA SER A 1053 -9.64 17.13 30.75
C SER A 1053 -8.64 16.32 31.58
N SER A 1054 -9.02 15.84 32.76
CA SER A 1054 -8.16 15.06 33.66
C SER A 1054 -8.61 13.61 33.84
N SER A 1055 -7.67 12.68 33.94
CA SER A 1055 -7.89 11.27 34.31
C SER A 1055 -7.95 11.13 35.83
N VAL A 1056 -9.08 11.47 36.46
CA VAL A 1056 -9.19 11.47 37.94
C VAL A 1056 -9.22 10.06 38.51
N GLY A 1057 -8.38 9.80 39.51
CA GLY A 1057 -8.36 8.54 40.24
C GLY A 1057 -7.23 8.46 41.26
N GLU A 1058 -7.31 7.49 42.17
CA GLU A 1058 -6.37 7.36 43.29
C GLU A 1058 -4.91 7.25 42.84
N ASN A 1059 -4.66 6.58 41.71
CA ASN A 1059 -3.35 6.39 41.09
C ASN A 1059 -3.14 7.25 39.82
N ALA A 1060 -4.00 8.25 39.57
CA ALA A 1060 -4.01 9.07 38.36
C ALA A 1060 -3.96 10.58 38.73
N VAL A 1061 -4.92 11.41 38.32
CA VAL A 1061 -5.01 12.81 38.79
C VAL A 1061 -5.79 12.91 40.10
N ARG A 1062 -5.28 13.72 41.04
CA ARG A 1062 -5.95 14.06 42.30
C ARG A 1062 -6.26 15.55 42.32
N ILE A 1063 -7.47 15.93 42.71
CA ILE A 1063 -7.96 17.32 42.61
C ILE A 1063 -8.51 17.80 43.96
N GLY A 1064 -8.00 18.95 44.43
CA GLY A 1064 -8.47 19.65 45.62
C GLY A 1064 -9.01 21.04 45.27
N GLY A 1065 -9.82 21.62 46.16
CA GLY A 1065 -10.45 22.92 45.95
C GLY A 1065 -10.52 23.76 47.22
N ILE A 1066 -9.99 24.98 47.13
CA ILE A 1066 -9.99 25.99 48.20
C ILE A 1066 -10.70 27.23 47.66
N VAL A 1067 -11.67 27.75 48.41
CA VAL A 1067 -12.28 29.06 48.12
C VAL A 1067 -11.76 30.05 49.14
N TYR A 1068 -11.36 31.25 48.72
CA TYR A 1068 -10.78 32.24 49.62
C TYR A 1068 -11.40 33.63 49.51
N SER A 1069 -11.36 34.36 50.61
CA SER A 1069 -11.59 35.79 50.67
C SER A 1069 -10.63 36.40 51.71
N THR A 1070 -11.14 36.88 52.85
CA THR A 1070 -10.34 37.35 53.99
C THR A 1070 -9.75 36.17 54.76
N GLU A 1071 -10.49 35.06 54.78
CA GLU A 1071 -10.05 33.76 55.28
C GLU A 1071 -10.19 32.71 54.16
N PRO A 1072 -9.16 31.88 53.90
CA PRO A 1072 -9.27 30.75 52.98
C PRO A 1072 -9.95 29.54 53.64
N GLU A 1073 -10.81 28.84 52.91
CA GLU A 1073 -11.48 27.62 53.36
C GLU A 1073 -11.29 26.47 52.37
N ILE A 1074 -10.76 25.33 52.84
CA ILE A 1074 -10.77 24.07 52.07
C ILE A 1074 -12.21 23.61 51.87
N LYS A 1075 -12.56 23.27 50.63
CA LYS A 1075 -13.86 22.70 50.28
C LYS A 1075 -13.78 21.21 50.02
N PHE A 1076 -12.67 20.75 49.46
CA PHE A 1076 -12.37 19.32 49.32
C PHE A 1076 -10.87 19.07 49.13
N ALA A 1077 -10.37 17.99 49.72
CA ALA A 1077 -8.94 17.60 49.68
C ALA A 1077 -8.59 16.70 48.48
N LEU A 1078 -7.29 16.50 48.20
CA LEU A 1078 -6.81 15.73 47.02
C LEU A 1078 -7.21 14.24 47.06
N ASN A 1079 -7.43 13.68 48.25
CA ASN A 1079 -7.79 12.27 48.47
C ASN A 1079 -9.29 12.05 48.73
N GLU A 1080 -10.13 13.07 48.56
CA GLU A 1080 -11.54 12.99 48.94
C GLU A 1080 -12.43 12.36 47.86
N TYR A 1081 -12.17 12.67 46.58
CA TYR A 1081 -12.97 12.21 45.44
C TYR A 1081 -12.11 11.56 44.38
N ASN A 1082 -12.55 10.40 43.88
CA ASN A 1082 -11.79 9.57 42.94
C ASN A 1082 -12.45 9.47 41.56
N THR A 1083 -13.53 10.21 41.31
CA THR A 1083 -14.24 10.20 40.03
C THR A 1083 -14.57 11.60 39.53
N ASN A 1084 -14.58 11.77 38.21
CA ASN A 1084 -14.99 13.02 37.55
C ASN A 1084 -16.43 13.44 37.88
N LYS A 1085 -17.32 12.47 38.15
CA LYS A 1085 -18.73 12.73 38.48
C LYS A 1085 -18.87 13.40 39.84
N GLU A 1086 -18.21 12.85 40.86
CA GLU A 1086 -18.23 13.39 42.22
C GLU A 1086 -17.64 14.80 42.27
N LEU A 1087 -16.48 15.01 41.63
CA LEU A 1087 -15.85 16.33 41.56
C LEU A 1087 -16.74 17.38 40.87
N ARG A 1088 -17.39 17.04 39.75
CA ARG A 1088 -18.33 17.95 39.08
C ARG A 1088 -19.49 18.33 39.98
N GLN A 1089 -20.04 17.37 40.72
CA GLN A 1089 -21.13 17.63 41.65
C GLN A 1089 -20.67 18.62 42.75
N VAL A 1090 -19.54 18.36 43.40
CA VAL A 1090 -19.03 19.21 44.48
C VAL A 1090 -18.64 20.61 43.97
N ILE A 1091 -18.02 20.71 42.80
CA ILE A 1091 -17.71 22.01 42.15
C ILE A 1091 -19.00 22.79 41.91
N SER A 1092 -20.06 22.14 41.42
CA SER A 1092 -21.35 22.79 41.16
C SER A 1092 -22.02 23.35 42.43
N GLU A 1093 -21.67 22.85 43.61
CA GLU A 1093 -22.22 23.28 44.90
C GLU A 1093 -21.40 24.40 45.59
N LEU A 1094 -20.24 24.77 45.04
CA LEU A 1094 -19.38 25.84 45.58
C LEU A 1094 -20.10 27.19 45.65
N LYS A 1095 -19.86 27.91 46.76
CA LYS A 1095 -20.41 29.24 47.06
C LYS A 1095 -19.29 30.22 47.43
N PRO A 1096 -19.41 31.52 47.06
CA PRO A 1096 -18.47 32.55 47.46
C PRO A 1096 -18.57 32.81 48.98
N LEU A 1097 -17.46 33.24 49.59
CA LEU A 1097 -17.36 33.50 51.03
C LEU A 1097 -17.71 34.95 51.41
N GLY A 1098 -17.52 35.91 50.48
CA GLY A 1098 -17.62 37.34 50.76
C GLY A 1098 -16.43 37.87 51.58
N GLY A 1099 -16.25 39.19 51.66
CA GLY A 1099 -15.09 39.82 52.31
C GLY A 1099 -14.02 40.31 51.33
N ASP A 1100 -12.85 40.73 51.83
CA ASP A 1100 -11.74 41.27 51.04
C ASP A 1100 -10.81 40.18 50.45
N THR A 1101 -10.13 40.47 49.34
CA THR A 1101 -9.25 39.54 48.59
C THR A 1101 -7.85 39.42 49.19
N TYR A 1102 -7.58 38.40 50.02
CA TYR A 1102 -6.25 38.12 50.60
C TYR A 1102 -5.55 36.94 49.92
N THR A 1103 -5.01 37.18 48.73
CA THR A 1103 -4.40 36.13 47.88
C THR A 1103 -3.10 35.59 48.46
N SER A 1104 -2.23 36.41 49.08
CA SER A 1104 -0.98 35.90 49.68
C SER A 1104 -1.26 34.94 50.82
N LYS A 1105 -2.23 35.27 51.68
CA LYS A 1105 -2.68 34.38 52.75
C LYS A 1105 -3.24 33.06 52.20
N ALA A 1106 -4.03 33.13 51.13
CA ALA A 1106 -4.59 31.95 50.46
C ALA A 1106 -3.51 31.05 49.85
N LEU A 1107 -2.48 31.63 49.22
CA LEU A 1107 -1.30 30.89 48.73
C LEU A 1107 -0.60 30.15 49.87
N SER A 1108 -0.37 30.82 51.02
CA SER A 1108 0.29 30.20 52.16
C SER A 1108 -0.54 29.05 52.73
N TYR A 1109 -1.86 29.20 52.76
CA TYR A 1109 -2.80 28.18 53.23
C TYR A 1109 -2.82 26.94 52.32
N SER A 1110 -2.70 27.12 51.00
CA SER A 1110 -2.72 26.01 50.03
C SER A 1110 -1.55 25.04 50.18
N LEU A 1111 -0.41 25.49 50.76
CA LEU A 1111 0.80 24.69 50.90
C LEU A 1111 0.58 23.40 51.71
N ASP A 1112 -0.20 23.48 52.79
CA ASP A 1112 -0.47 22.34 53.68
C ASP A 1112 -1.34 21.26 53.00
N TYR A 1113 -2.07 21.62 51.95
CA TYR A 1113 -2.95 20.71 51.23
C TYR A 1113 -2.26 19.90 50.13
N PHE A 1114 -0.98 20.19 49.83
CA PHE A 1114 -0.11 19.30 49.04
C PHE A 1114 0.66 18.29 49.91
N SER A 1115 0.36 18.22 51.21
CA SER A 1115 0.93 17.22 52.12
C SER A 1115 0.25 15.86 51.96
N GLU A 1116 0.95 14.80 52.39
CA GLU A 1116 0.43 13.42 52.37
C GLU A 1116 -0.89 13.27 53.15
N PHE A 1117 -1.06 14.03 54.24
CA PHE A 1117 -2.27 14.02 55.05
C PHE A 1117 -3.52 14.46 54.26
N SER A 1118 -3.34 15.44 53.35
CA SER A 1118 -4.40 15.98 52.50
C SER A 1118 -4.46 15.31 51.12
N GLY A 1119 -3.73 14.21 50.92
CA GLY A 1119 -3.72 13.44 49.68
C GLY A 1119 -2.63 13.80 48.67
N GLY A 1120 -1.73 14.72 48.99
CA GLY A 1120 -0.60 15.10 48.14
C GLY A 1120 0.47 13.99 48.06
N ARG A 1121 1.02 13.78 46.87
CA ARG A 1121 1.99 12.72 46.58
C ARG A 1121 3.44 13.24 46.61
N ASN A 1122 4.39 12.33 46.46
CA ASN A 1122 5.81 12.62 46.56
C ASN A 1122 6.33 13.53 45.42
N GLU A 1123 7.62 13.85 45.43
CA GLU A 1123 8.24 14.77 44.45
C GLU A 1123 8.31 14.23 43.01
N LEU A 1124 8.00 12.94 42.77
CA LEU A 1124 7.93 12.36 41.42
C LEU A 1124 6.60 12.68 40.71
N VAL A 1125 5.64 13.26 41.43
CA VAL A 1125 4.35 13.68 40.88
C VAL A 1125 4.34 15.20 40.67
N HIS A 1126 3.92 15.64 39.49
CA HIS A 1126 3.77 17.06 39.19
C HIS A 1126 2.64 17.68 40.02
N LYS A 1127 2.91 18.86 40.60
CA LYS A 1127 1.98 19.57 41.49
C LYS A 1127 1.64 20.94 40.91
N PHE A 1128 0.35 21.20 40.75
CA PHE A 1128 -0.15 22.42 40.14
C PHE A 1128 -1.12 23.15 41.07
N LEU A 1129 -0.87 24.44 41.28
CA LEU A 1129 -1.78 25.33 41.99
C LEU A 1129 -2.40 26.30 40.98
N ILE A 1130 -3.71 26.23 40.78
CA ILE A 1130 -4.44 27.04 39.82
C ILE A 1130 -5.18 28.15 40.57
N VAL A 1131 -4.65 29.38 40.49
CA VAL A 1131 -5.16 30.56 41.17
C VAL A 1131 -6.11 31.32 40.26
N MET A 1132 -7.39 31.45 40.64
CA MET A 1132 -8.41 32.17 39.89
C MET A 1132 -8.86 33.40 40.68
N THR A 1133 -8.72 34.60 40.12
CA THR A 1133 -9.10 35.86 40.79
C THR A 1133 -9.57 36.92 39.79
N ASN A 1134 -10.36 37.89 40.25
CA ASN A 1134 -10.88 38.99 39.43
C ASN A 1134 -10.31 40.37 39.81
N GLY A 1135 -9.42 40.46 40.80
CA GLY A 1135 -9.04 41.74 41.39
C GLY A 1135 -7.73 41.73 42.16
N GLU A 1136 -7.32 42.92 42.61
CA GLU A 1136 -6.06 43.14 43.31
C GLU A 1136 -6.05 42.52 44.71
N ALA A 1137 -4.97 41.81 45.04
CA ALA A 1137 -4.78 41.29 46.39
C ALA A 1137 -4.52 42.42 47.41
N ARG A 1138 -5.28 42.46 48.51
CA ARG A 1138 -5.05 43.41 49.62
C ARG A 1138 -3.69 43.24 50.29
N ASP A 1139 -3.14 42.04 50.20
CA ASP A 1139 -1.86 41.62 50.74
C ASP A 1139 -0.80 41.40 49.64
N ALA A 1140 -0.89 42.15 48.53
CA ALA A 1140 -0.01 42.02 47.36
C ALA A 1140 1.50 42.08 47.68
N GLY A 1141 1.88 42.79 48.74
CA GLY A 1141 3.28 42.92 49.18
C GLY A 1141 3.95 41.59 49.58
N GLU A 1142 3.16 40.56 49.93
CA GLU A 1142 3.67 39.24 50.33
C GLU A 1142 3.59 38.16 49.24
N LEU A 1143 3.01 38.48 48.08
CA LEU A 1143 2.75 37.51 47.00
C LEU A 1143 4.03 36.84 46.53
N LYS A 1144 5.08 37.63 46.29
CA LYS A 1144 6.37 37.14 45.79
C LYS A 1144 7.00 36.12 46.74
N ASN A 1145 7.02 36.43 48.04
CA ASN A 1145 7.64 35.57 49.04
C ASN A 1145 6.83 34.29 49.26
N THR A 1146 5.50 34.39 49.23
CA THR A 1146 4.63 33.23 49.45
C THR A 1146 4.61 32.30 48.25
N ALA A 1147 4.55 32.84 47.04
CA ALA A 1147 4.65 32.06 45.81
C ALA A 1147 6.02 31.36 45.69
N ALA A 1148 7.12 32.00 46.13
CA ALA A 1148 8.44 31.37 46.16
C ALA A 1148 8.48 30.11 47.03
N LYS A 1149 7.84 30.12 48.22
CA LYS A 1149 7.76 28.94 49.10
C LYS A 1149 7.04 27.75 48.46
N LEU A 1150 5.99 28.00 47.69
CA LEU A 1150 5.29 26.96 46.92
C LEU A 1150 6.20 26.39 45.83
N ARG A 1151 6.90 27.25 45.08
CA ARG A 1151 7.84 26.84 44.02
C ARG A 1151 9.03 26.04 44.57
N GLU A 1152 9.56 26.40 45.73
CA GLU A 1152 10.60 25.63 46.44
C GLU A 1152 10.17 24.20 46.80
N LYS A 1153 8.86 23.94 46.88
CA LYS A 1153 8.28 22.61 47.07
C LYS A 1153 7.91 21.91 45.76
N GLY A 1154 8.36 22.43 44.62
CA GLY A 1154 8.08 21.88 43.29
C GLY A 1154 6.66 22.16 42.77
N ILE A 1155 5.90 23.07 43.42
CA ILE A 1155 4.53 23.40 43.00
C ILE A 1155 4.58 24.50 41.93
N ARG A 1156 3.98 24.21 40.78
CA ARG A 1156 3.87 25.15 39.65
C ARG A 1156 2.55 25.91 39.74
N ILE A 1157 2.63 27.24 39.62
CA ILE A 1157 1.48 28.11 39.83
C ILE A 1157 0.95 28.61 38.47
N PHE A 1158 -0.35 28.47 38.27
CA PHE A 1158 -1.11 29.02 37.16
C PHE A 1158 -1.93 30.21 37.65
N GLY A 1159 -1.78 31.36 37.01
CA GLY A 1159 -2.53 32.58 37.34
C GLY A 1159 -3.63 32.87 36.33
N ILE A 1160 -4.88 32.87 36.77
CA ILE A 1160 -6.04 33.06 35.89
C ILE A 1160 -6.82 34.30 36.34
N GLY A 1161 -6.79 35.32 35.48
CA GLY A 1161 -7.59 36.54 35.65
C GLY A 1161 -8.97 36.37 35.04
N VAL A 1162 -10.03 36.61 35.81
CA VAL A 1162 -11.41 36.57 35.31
C VAL A 1162 -11.87 38.02 35.09
N GLN A 1163 -11.72 38.52 33.85
CA GLN A 1163 -11.85 39.91 33.35
C GLN A 1163 -10.51 40.60 33.02
N GLN A 1164 -10.48 41.31 31.88
CA GLN A 1164 -9.36 42.11 31.42
C GLN A 1164 -9.25 43.41 32.25
N ASP A 1165 -8.18 43.53 33.04
CA ASP A 1165 -7.86 44.73 33.82
C ASP A 1165 -7.12 45.75 32.93
N GLU A 1166 -7.80 46.84 32.55
CA GLU A 1166 -7.21 47.95 31.77
C GLU A 1166 -6.03 48.64 32.50
N ASN A 1167 -5.89 48.46 33.83
CA ASN A 1167 -4.91 49.15 34.66
C ASN A 1167 -3.56 48.43 34.84
N LYS A 1168 -3.31 47.30 34.14
CA LYS A 1168 -2.04 46.53 34.15
C LYS A 1168 -1.57 45.99 35.52
N GLN A 1169 -2.33 46.13 36.61
CA GLN A 1169 -1.87 45.71 37.94
C GLN A 1169 -2.12 44.23 38.21
N LEU A 1170 -3.32 43.72 37.91
CA LEU A 1170 -3.62 42.29 38.03
C LEU A 1170 -2.67 41.41 37.17
N PRO A 1171 -2.34 41.77 35.92
CA PRO A 1171 -1.34 41.03 35.14
C PRO A 1171 0.02 40.88 35.80
N ASN A 1172 0.50 41.92 36.48
CA ASN A 1172 1.78 41.86 37.18
C ASN A 1172 1.70 40.96 38.42
N GLN A 1173 0.56 40.93 39.12
CA GLN A 1173 0.37 40.06 40.28
C GLN A 1173 0.27 38.59 39.88
N LEU A 1174 -0.50 38.26 38.83
CA LEU A 1174 -0.57 36.90 38.29
C LEU A 1174 0.82 36.41 37.82
N LEU A 1175 1.57 37.26 37.11
CA LEU A 1175 2.93 36.94 36.68
C LEU A 1175 3.89 36.79 37.87
N THR A 1176 3.75 37.59 38.93
CA THR A 1176 4.57 37.48 40.15
C THR A 1176 4.35 36.14 40.86
N MET A 1177 3.12 35.61 40.81
CA MET A 1177 2.80 34.29 41.36
C MET A 1177 3.28 33.16 40.46
N ALA A 1178 2.99 33.23 39.16
CA ALA A 1178 3.30 32.17 38.19
C ALA A 1178 4.80 32.06 37.85
N ASP A 1179 5.53 33.18 37.86
CA ASP A 1179 6.95 33.32 37.45
C ASP A 1179 7.22 32.93 35.99
N ASP A 1180 6.16 32.74 35.19
CA ASP A 1180 6.21 32.34 33.79
C ASP A 1180 5.02 32.96 33.03
N PRO A 1181 5.25 33.75 31.98
CA PRO A 1181 4.16 34.36 31.20
C PRO A 1181 3.28 33.32 30.49
N ASN A 1182 3.78 32.11 30.20
CA ASN A 1182 2.98 31.05 29.59
C ASN A 1182 1.98 30.42 30.56
N ARG A 1183 2.10 30.70 31.86
CA ARG A 1183 1.19 30.20 32.91
C ARG A 1183 0.22 31.27 33.43
N VAL A 1184 0.07 32.36 32.68
CA VAL A 1184 -0.86 33.45 32.98
C VAL A 1184 -1.93 33.54 31.91
N PHE A 1185 -3.20 33.41 32.31
CA PHE A 1185 -4.34 33.34 31.40
C PHE A 1185 -5.45 34.33 31.80
N TYR A 1186 -6.28 34.72 30.83
CA TYR A 1186 -7.44 35.59 31.05
C TYR A 1186 -8.70 34.98 30.48
N VAL A 1187 -9.79 35.09 31.24
CA VAL A 1187 -11.11 34.60 30.86
C VAL A 1187 -12.13 35.70 31.07
N ASP A 1188 -12.51 36.36 29.98
CA ASP A 1188 -13.37 37.54 30.04
C ASP A 1188 -14.87 37.22 29.91
N ASN A 1189 -15.21 36.04 29.36
CA ASN A 1189 -16.58 35.57 29.16
C ASN A 1189 -16.61 34.05 28.90
N LEU A 1190 -17.81 33.49 28.83
CA LEU A 1190 -18.05 32.06 28.57
C LEU A 1190 -17.46 31.56 27.23
N ASN A 1191 -17.24 32.44 26.23
CA ASN A 1191 -16.64 32.04 24.95
C ASN A 1191 -15.10 31.97 25.03
N ALA A 1192 -14.48 32.73 25.94
CA ALA A 1192 -13.03 32.71 26.16
C ALA A 1192 -12.56 31.47 26.96
N LEU A 1193 -13.49 30.79 27.64
CA LEU A 1193 -13.23 29.60 28.47
C LEU A 1193 -12.58 28.46 27.67
N GLY A 1194 -13.05 28.18 26.45
CA GLY A 1194 -12.51 27.08 25.64
C GLY A 1194 -11.03 27.28 25.28
N THR A 1195 -10.65 28.51 24.91
CA THR A 1195 -9.25 28.84 24.59
C THR A 1195 -8.36 28.78 25.84
N ALA A 1196 -8.84 29.26 26.99
CA ALA A 1196 -8.08 29.24 28.23
C ALA A 1196 -7.89 27.82 28.77
N ASP A 1197 -8.94 27.00 28.76
CA ASP A 1197 -8.89 25.59 29.15
C ASP A 1197 -7.88 24.80 28.31
N ARG A 1198 -7.90 25.00 26.99
CA ARG A 1198 -6.91 24.40 26.08
C ARG A 1198 -5.49 24.78 26.45
N ASN A 1199 -5.21 26.08 26.57
CA ASN A 1199 -3.84 26.54 26.77
C ASN A 1199 -3.31 26.16 28.16
N ILE A 1200 -4.18 26.13 29.19
CA ILE A 1200 -3.84 25.65 30.53
C ILE A 1200 -3.51 24.16 30.48
N SER A 1201 -4.36 23.35 29.85
CA SER A 1201 -4.15 21.92 29.71
C SER A 1201 -2.86 21.62 28.94
N GLU A 1202 -2.64 22.26 27.78
CA GLU A 1202 -1.42 22.15 26.98
C GLU A 1202 -0.15 22.48 27.76
N GLU A 1203 -0.17 23.53 28.58
CA GLU A 1203 0.97 23.90 29.40
C GLU A 1203 1.21 22.88 30.53
N ILE A 1204 0.15 22.32 31.11
CA ILE A 1204 0.27 21.25 32.11
C ILE A 1204 0.91 19.99 31.51
N CYS A 1205 0.56 19.61 30.27
CA CYS A 1205 1.11 18.39 29.66
C CYS A 1205 2.47 18.56 28.98
N LYS A 1206 3.03 19.78 28.91
CA LYS A 1206 4.43 19.96 28.48
C LYS A 1206 5.41 19.36 29.48
N ASP A 1207 4.97 19.19 30.72
CA ASP A 1207 5.73 18.67 31.85
C ASP A 1207 5.45 17.19 32.06
#